data_AF-A0A2T5PCJ8-F1
#
_entry.id   AF-A0A2T5PCJ8-F1
#
_cell.length_a   1.000
_cell.length_b   1.000
_cell.length_c   1.000
_cell.angle_alpha   90.00
_cell.angle_beta   90.00
_cell.angle_gamma   90.00
#
_symmetry.space_group_name_H-M   'P 1'
#
loop_
_entity.id
_entity.type
_entity.pdbx_description
1 polymer ?
#
loop_
_entity_poly.entity_id
_entity_poly.type
_entity_poly.pdbx_seq_one_letter_code
_entity_poly.pdbx_strand_id
1 'polypeptide(L)'
;MSNLPENPSFPPLPDLLAGLPDEGQSDDNVVRNASIAGIQPGLVSPGLTSPGQIIFPQLRSLRAGCWLLNYRPNGGALVSYDGTLRVEAHSEGRTASGDLYQRPVIFLPVPFASPMPILEASGLSPANMQLKPIMLAGPNPASGIPILARGRYRYYLRVTALPEYFYAGNSFSLGFEMWRFNAPNSWVKESTLTAQMVRMNGPAGYPSPSDYAEGDVRNAANQIVGRLTMGWLSTFLRRCTVEIDTVSGSERPTQSGAGHTWATVMNAVGWQTTLHLSDVNVAEPSGASWSNAEMHAAMLARRAVVNLDSEWRYHILAVKNIDSTPRGIMYDAGGSDSNNVPREGVGIASHWTISAGWGTVSGQRFGAAAAPYFRTAVHELGHAMGLYHNSADFGFMCTSDVIAAGATPATPFPANIQWSFHPDNLKQLRHYPDPFVRPGSVAFGGASNNTPAITPTDLEADVLGLHLEVKALLGEVPLGAPVRVSLALINRGEVPLLVPANLSLKSEFVSGSVSDPSGNVRSYRTLMHCIEESPFCLLEPGERIENAMTLMRGSEGALFGTSGIHEVKVEVHWDVDGMIAHLEGSASVMVTAAVDAEHAAAAHKVLGTPDAHLVLAIGGDHLTDGIEAIQAALDSPVLRPHFAAIECKRRARGFMKRKPDIKAAEALLSKGTVMSADEQESIARLLSDGSGALARRPKAKPARLASAK
;
A
#
# COMPACT_ATOMS: atom_id res chain seq x y z
N MET A 1 20.97 -40.50 -39.82
CA MET A 1 22.41 -40.30 -39.50
C MET A 1 22.53 -38.98 -38.73
N SER A 2 23.46 -38.94 -37.77
CA SER A 2 23.87 -37.85 -36.86
C SER A 2 23.11 -37.66 -35.53
N ASN A 3 23.46 -38.53 -34.57
CA ASN A 3 23.79 -38.34 -33.15
C ASN A 3 23.12 -37.23 -32.31
N LEU A 4 22.30 -37.68 -31.34
CA LEU A 4 21.91 -36.99 -30.11
C LEU A 4 22.92 -37.28 -28.97
N PRO A 5 23.11 -36.37 -27.99
CA PRO A 5 23.66 -36.72 -26.69
C PRO A 5 22.61 -36.81 -25.57
N GLU A 6 22.73 -37.94 -24.87
CA GLU A 6 22.29 -38.45 -23.57
C GLU A 6 21.58 -37.55 -22.53
N ASN A 7 20.50 -38.13 -21.96
CA ASN A 7 19.85 -37.78 -20.68
C ASN A 7 20.77 -38.07 -19.47
N PRO A 8 20.71 -37.26 -18.39
CA PRO A 8 21.10 -37.71 -17.06
C PRO A 8 19.92 -38.34 -16.31
N SER A 9 20.13 -39.57 -15.82
CA SER A 9 19.20 -40.34 -14.98
C SER A 9 19.08 -39.76 -13.57
N PHE A 10 17.85 -39.63 -13.07
CA PHE A 10 17.58 -39.39 -11.65
C PHE A 10 17.61 -40.72 -10.85
N PRO A 11 18.14 -40.74 -9.61
CA PRO A 11 18.09 -41.91 -8.74
C PRO A 11 16.67 -42.13 -8.15
N PRO A 12 16.29 -43.39 -7.85
CA PRO A 12 14.94 -43.72 -7.36
C PRO A 12 14.73 -43.32 -5.89
N LEU A 13 13.51 -42.86 -5.59
CA LEU A 13 13.01 -42.57 -4.24
C LEU A 13 12.82 -43.88 -3.43
N PRO A 14 13.16 -43.94 -2.13
CA PRO A 14 12.86 -45.09 -1.30
C PRO A 14 11.40 -45.12 -0.81
N ASP A 15 10.91 -46.34 -0.67
CA ASP A 15 9.52 -46.78 -0.50
C ASP A 15 8.75 -46.26 0.73
N LEU A 16 7.45 -46.08 0.50
CA LEU A 16 6.38 -46.07 1.50
C LEU A 16 6.28 -47.43 2.20
N LEU A 17 6.26 -47.44 3.53
CA LEU A 17 5.71 -48.55 4.31
C LEU A 17 4.68 -48.04 5.33
N ALA A 18 3.43 -48.45 5.08
CA ALA A 18 2.33 -48.43 6.02
C ALA A 18 2.44 -49.61 7.00
N GLY A 19 1.93 -49.43 8.23
CA GLY A 19 1.72 -50.52 9.19
C GLY A 19 1.33 -50.04 10.58
N LEU A 20 0.02 -49.84 10.81
CA LEU A 20 -0.65 -49.86 12.12
C LEU A 20 -0.72 -51.32 12.65
N PRO A 21 -0.86 -51.62 13.97
CA PRO A 21 -2.09 -51.41 14.78
C PRO A 21 -1.83 -50.78 16.17
N ASP A 22 -2.66 -49.89 16.71
CA ASP A 22 -3.97 -50.04 17.40
C ASP A 22 -3.88 -50.50 18.88
N GLU A 23 -4.78 -49.93 19.69
CA GLU A 23 -4.99 -50.02 21.16
C GLU A 23 -4.07 -49.15 22.05
N GLY A 24 -4.52 -48.37 23.05
CA GLY A 24 -5.82 -48.15 23.68
C GLY A 24 -5.59 -47.39 25.00
N GLN A 25 -6.46 -46.43 25.29
CA GLN A 25 -6.82 -45.83 26.61
C GLN A 25 -5.79 -45.65 27.76
N SER A 26 -5.84 -44.44 28.34
CA SER A 26 -6.00 -44.11 29.78
C SER A 26 -4.97 -43.14 30.40
N ASP A 27 -5.54 -42.04 30.91
CA ASP A 27 -5.36 -41.40 32.22
C ASP A 27 -4.01 -40.84 32.70
N ASP A 28 -4.05 -39.52 32.89
CA ASP A 28 -3.80 -38.79 34.14
C ASP A 28 -2.64 -39.16 35.09
N ASN A 29 -1.84 -38.10 35.33
CA ASN A 29 -1.28 -37.66 36.61
C ASN A 29 -0.04 -38.34 37.23
N VAL A 30 0.67 -37.45 37.95
CA VAL A 30 1.53 -37.67 39.13
C VAL A 30 3.05 -37.61 38.91
N VAL A 31 3.54 -36.38 39.10
CA VAL A 31 4.73 -35.98 39.87
C VAL A 31 5.22 -37.03 40.88
N ARG A 32 6.51 -37.40 40.85
CA ARG A 32 7.42 -37.31 42.02
C ARG A 32 8.81 -37.88 41.76
N ASN A 33 9.78 -37.10 42.26
CA ASN A 33 11.15 -37.44 42.61
C ASN A 33 11.33 -38.85 43.17
N ALA A 34 12.41 -39.51 42.74
CA ALA A 34 13.10 -40.50 43.55
C ALA A 34 14.61 -40.30 43.43
N SER A 35 15.18 -39.74 44.50
CA SER A 35 16.60 -39.78 44.81
C SER A 35 17.01 -41.22 45.11
N ILE A 36 18.15 -41.66 44.60
CA ILE A 36 18.88 -42.81 45.15
C ILE A 36 20.26 -42.32 45.59
N ALA A 37 20.44 -42.35 46.91
CA ALA A 37 21.74 -42.25 47.56
C ALA A 37 22.21 -43.65 47.92
N GLY A 38 23.52 -43.88 47.81
CA GLY A 38 24.25 -44.74 48.75
C GLY A 38 25.00 -45.92 48.13
N ILE A 39 26.31 -45.75 47.89
CA ILE A 39 27.36 -46.68 48.35
C ILE A 39 28.57 -45.85 48.81
N GLN A 40 29.11 -46.20 49.98
CA GLN A 40 30.13 -45.53 50.80
C GLN A 40 31.58 -45.92 50.40
N PRO A 41 32.64 -45.37 51.05
CA PRO A 41 33.85 -44.88 50.38
C PRO A 41 35.10 -45.75 50.61
N GLY A 42 36.13 -45.50 49.80
CA GLY A 42 37.51 -45.73 50.22
C GLY A 42 38.39 -46.41 49.19
N LEU A 43 39.12 -45.60 48.41
CA LEU A 43 40.53 -45.84 48.06
C LEU A 43 41.09 -44.56 47.43
N VAL A 44 42.00 -43.95 48.17
CA VAL A 44 42.72 -42.74 47.78
C VAL A 44 43.85 -43.17 46.84
N SER A 45 43.74 -42.82 45.56
CA SER A 45 44.86 -42.84 44.62
C SER A 45 45.26 -41.39 44.31
N PRO A 46 46.54 -41.01 44.50
CA PRO A 46 46.98 -39.65 44.23
C PRO A 46 47.28 -39.46 42.74
N GLY A 47 46.82 -38.36 42.17
CA GLY A 47 47.35 -37.81 40.92
C GLY A 47 46.66 -38.27 39.63
N LEU A 48 45.45 -37.77 39.39
CA LEU A 48 44.95 -37.56 38.03
C LEU A 48 44.29 -36.17 38.01
N THR A 49 44.97 -35.23 37.37
CA THR A 49 44.41 -33.93 36.99
C THR A 49 43.06 -34.15 36.31
N SER A 50 41.99 -33.58 36.85
CA SER A 50 40.68 -33.57 36.19
C SER A 50 40.87 -33.03 34.76
N PRO A 51 40.36 -33.72 33.72
CA PRO A 51 40.28 -33.12 32.40
C PRO A 51 39.48 -31.82 32.54
N GLY A 52 40.03 -30.72 32.04
CA GLY A 52 39.37 -29.41 32.05
C GLY A 52 37.94 -29.57 31.55
N GLN A 53 37.00 -29.04 32.33
CA GLN A 53 35.59 -29.02 31.98
C GLN A 53 35.47 -28.34 30.60
N ILE A 54 35.07 -29.11 29.58
CA ILE A 54 34.84 -28.56 28.24
C ILE A 54 33.63 -27.63 28.35
N ILE A 55 33.88 -26.33 28.43
CA ILE A 55 32.83 -25.30 28.39
C ILE A 55 32.36 -25.21 26.94
N PHE A 56 31.23 -25.85 26.64
CA PHE A 56 30.57 -25.62 25.36
C PHE A 56 29.99 -24.20 25.36
N PRO A 57 30.29 -23.37 24.34
CA PRO A 57 29.68 -22.05 24.24
C PRO A 57 28.17 -22.21 24.12
N GLN A 58 27.41 -21.43 24.91
CA GLN A 58 25.96 -21.47 24.85
C GLN A 58 25.50 -21.07 23.45
N LEU A 59 24.80 -21.98 22.76
CA LEU A 59 24.16 -21.70 21.48
C LEU A 59 22.86 -20.93 21.73
N ARG A 60 22.66 -19.85 20.99
CA ARG A 60 21.47 -18.99 21.09
C ARG A 60 20.95 -18.67 19.70
N SER A 61 19.68 -18.31 19.59
CA SER A 61 19.08 -17.83 18.34
C SER A 61 18.50 -16.43 18.54
N LEU A 62 18.32 -15.69 17.44
CA LEU A 62 17.54 -14.45 17.45
C LEU A 62 16.04 -14.83 17.46
N ARG A 63 15.21 -14.20 18.29
CA ARG A 63 13.78 -14.51 18.32
C ARG A 63 13.04 -13.82 17.17
N ALA A 64 12.14 -14.53 16.49
CA ALA A 64 11.25 -13.94 15.50
C ALA A 64 10.20 -13.01 16.16
N GLY A 65 9.68 -12.05 15.39
CA GLY A 65 8.72 -11.06 15.83
C GLY A 65 9.24 -9.62 15.74
N CYS A 66 8.60 -8.72 16.48
CA CYS A 66 8.95 -7.29 16.55
C CYS A 66 9.93 -7.01 17.69
N TRP A 67 10.97 -6.24 17.37
CA TRP A 67 11.95 -5.71 18.32
C TRP A 67 11.92 -4.19 18.31
N LEU A 68 11.93 -3.56 19.49
CA LEU A 68 12.13 -2.12 19.63
C LEU A 68 13.59 -1.79 19.34
N LEU A 69 13.85 -0.87 18.41
CA LEU A 69 15.17 -0.34 18.10
C LEU A 69 15.37 1.06 18.69
N ASN A 70 16.59 1.33 19.16
CA ASN A 70 17.09 2.69 19.36
C ASN A 70 18.48 2.81 18.75
N TYR A 71 18.64 3.71 17.78
CA TYR A 71 19.92 4.07 17.18
C TYR A 71 20.33 5.48 17.63
N ARG A 72 21.55 5.63 18.12
CA ARG A 72 22.15 6.91 18.52
C ARG A 72 23.45 7.13 17.76
N PRO A 73 23.47 8.02 16.75
CA PRO A 73 24.71 8.37 16.09
C PRO A 73 25.65 9.13 17.04
N ASN A 74 26.95 8.97 16.83
CA ASN A 74 27.97 9.73 17.54
C ASN A 74 27.94 11.21 17.11
N GLY A 75 28.30 12.12 18.03
CA GLY A 75 28.42 13.55 17.72
C GLY A 75 27.13 14.37 17.81
N GLY A 76 25.97 13.75 18.08
CA GLY A 76 24.69 14.43 18.22
C GLY A 76 23.97 14.12 19.54
N ALA A 77 24.21 14.89 20.60
CA ALA A 77 23.58 14.65 21.92
C ALA A 77 22.04 14.70 21.89
N LEU A 78 21.47 15.40 20.90
CA LEU A 78 20.03 15.52 20.68
C LEU A 78 19.54 14.82 19.41
N VAL A 79 20.30 13.83 18.91
CA VAL A 79 19.91 13.00 17.78
C VAL A 79 19.79 11.55 18.23
N SER A 80 18.58 11.01 18.08
CA SER A 80 18.30 9.59 18.32
C SER A 80 17.13 9.16 17.45
N TYR A 81 17.15 7.91 17.03
CA TYR A 81 16.10 7.33 16.21
C TYR A 81 15.52 6.10 16.91
N ASP A 82 14.20 6.05 17.01
CA ASP A 82 13.43 4.94 17.57
C ASP A 82 12.61 4.27 16.49
N GLY A 83 12.37 2.98 16.62
CA GLY A 83 11.41 2.30 15.77
C GLY A 83 11.44 0.80 15.98
N THR A 84 11.22 0.02 14.93
CA THR A 84 11.11 -1.43 15.06
C THR A 84 11.98 -2.19 14.08
N LEU A 85 12.41 -3.38 14.48
CA LEU A 85 12.97 -4.41 13.60
C LEU A 85 12.00 -5.58 13.59
N ARG A 86 11.65 -6.04 12.41
CA ARG A 86 10.81 -7.20 12.16
C ARG A 86 11.73 -8.34 11.75
N VAL A 87 11.67 -9.43 12.50
CA VAL A 87 12.47 -10.64 12.24
C VAL A 87 11.51 -11.77 11.91
N GLU A 88 11.55 -12.24 10.68
CA GLU A 88 10.81 -13.40 10.21
C GLU A 88 11.72 -14.63 10.18
N ALA A 89 11.17 -15.79 10.52
CA ALA A 89 11.82 -17.08 10.28
C ALA A 89 10.91 -17.90 9.36
N HIS A 90 11.49 -18.44 8.29
CA HIS A 90 10.80 -19.24 7.27
C HIS A 90 11.71 -20.41 6.85
N SER A 91 11.21 -21.31 5.99
CA SER A 91 11.95 -22.50 5.53
C SER A 91 13.27 -22.17 4.82
N GLU A 92 13.34 -21.03 4.13
CA GLU A 92 14.53 -20.56 3.42
C GLU A 92 15.51 -19.77 4.31
N GLY A 93 15.22 -19.63 5.61
CA GLY A 93 16.09 -18.96 6.57
C GLY A 93 15.39 -17.83 7.32
N ARG A 94 16.01 -16.64 7.33
CA ARG A 94 15.48 -15.48 8.04
C ARG A 94 15.55 -14.22 7.21
N THR A 95 14.46 -13.48 7.25
CA THR A 95 14.38 -12.14 6.68
C THR A 95 14.18 -11.13 7.80
N ALA A 96 14.86 -9.99 7.71
CA ALA A 96 14.66 -8.91 8.66
C ALA A 96 14.66 -7.55 7.98
N SER A 97 13.80 -6.66 8.46
CA SER A 97 13.80 -5.25 8.05
C SER A 97 13.30 -4.38 9.17
N GLY A 98 13.62 -3.09 9.15
CA GLY A 98 13.23 -2.17 10.22
C GLY A 98 12.89 -0.78 9.74
N ASP A 99 12.33 0.01 10.64
CA ASP A 99 11.96 1.40 10.42
C ASP A 99 12.45 2.23 11.60
N LEU A 100 12.94 3.43 11.32
CA LEU A 100 13.46 4.36 12.31
C LEU A 100 12.85 5.76 12.12
N TYR A 101 12.43 6.33 13.23
CA TYR A 101 11.81 7.63 13.36
C TYR A 101 12.67 8.52 14.26
N GLN A 102 12.84 9.79 13.88
CA GLN A 102 13.55 10.76 14.70
C GLN A 102 12.81 11.02 16.01
N ARG A 103 13.50 10.79 17.13
CA ARG A 103 13.01 11.11 18.45
C ARG A 103 12.75 12.62 18.57
N PRO A 104 11.59 13.06 19.08
CA PRO A 104 11.27 14.48 19.17
C PRO A 104 12.19 15.23 20.13
N VAL A 105 12.51 16.47 19.76
CA VAL A 105 13.17 17.46 20.60
C VAL A 105 12.22 18.64 20.76
N ILE A 106 11.99 19.08 21.99
CA ILE A 106 11.20 20.26 22.31
C ILE A 106 12.10 21.33 22.94
N PHE A 107 11.74 22.60 22.81
CA PHE A 107 12.41 23.71 23.50
C PHE A 107 11.58 24.13 24.71
N LEU A 108 12.13 23.99 25.91
CA LEU A 108 11.50 24.52 27.11
C LEU A 108 12.00 25.94 27.40
N PRO A 109 11.11 26.91 27.65
CA PRO A 109 11.49 28.20 28.18
C PRO A 109 11.90 28.03 29.65
N VAL A 110 13.15 28.36 29.96
CA VAL A 110 13.65 28.40 31.34
C VAL A 110 14.00 29.83 31.75
N PRO A 111 13.64 30.28 32.96
CA PRO A 111 13.96 31.63 33.42
C PRO A 111 15.47 31.79 33.59
N PHE A 112 16.00 32.91 33.13
CA PHE A 112 17.41 33.26 33.28
C PHE A 112 17.74 33.58 34.74
N ALA A 113 18.86 33.05 35.25
CA ALA A 113 19.47 33.53 36.49
C ALA A 113 20.54 34.58 36.14
N SER A 114 20.18 35.86 36.14
CA SER A 114 21.17 36.94 36.07
C SER A 114 22.01 36.94 37.36
N PRO A 115 23.36 36.99 37.28
CA PRO A 115 24.21 37.18 38.46
C PRO A 115 24.19 38.61 39.01
N MET A 116 23.38 39.52 38.45
CA MET A 116 23.24 40.90 38.90
C MET A 116 21.81 41.14 39.41
N PRO A 117 21.62 41.66 40.64
CA PRO A 117 20.31 42.01 41.15
C PRO A 117 19.84 43.29 40.45
N ILE A 118 19.04 43.15 39.39
CA ILE A 118 18.29 44.28 38.84
C ILE A 118 17.01 44.39 39.67
N LEU A 119 16.94 45.45 40.47
CA LEU A 119 15.80 45.82 41.28
C LEU A 119 14.70 46.40 40.37
N GLU A 120 13.95 45.54 39.68
CA GLU A 120 12.64 45.92 39.15
C GLU A 120 11.61 44.85 39.50
N ALA A 121 10.66 45.26 40.33
CA ALA A 121 9.47 44.51 40.64
C ALA A 121 8.58 44.41 39.40
N SER A 122 7.87 43.28 39.31
CA SER A 122 6.77 42.96 38.38
C SER A 122 7.13 42.55 36.93
N GLY A 123 6.89 41.26 36.63
CA GLY A 123 6.62 40.79 35.28
C GLY A 123 7.65 39.80 34.72
N LEU A 124 7.20 38.57 34.44
CA LEU A 124 7.88 37.66 33.51
C LEU A 124 7.88 38.31 32.11
N SER A 125 8.87 39.14 31.81
CA SER A 125 9.08 39.67 30.46
C SER A 125 9.63 38.55 29.56
N PRO A 126 9.11 38.38 28.32
CA PRO A 126 9.66 37.44 27.32
C PRO A 126 11.15 37.64 27.04
N ALA A 127 11.72 38.79 27.39
CA ALA A 127 13.12 39.14 27.20
C ALA A 127 14.11 38.33 28.09
N ASN A 128 13.63 37.64 29.14
CA ASN A 128 14.46 36.94 30.13
C ASN A 128 14.34 35.41 30.11
N MET A 129 13.87 34.80 29.00
CA MET A 129 13.74 33.35 28.86
C MET A 129 14.78 32.77 27.90
N GLN A 130 15.50 31.72 28.34
CA GLN A 130 16.36 30.94 27.46
C GLN A 130 15.62 29.68 27.01
N LEU A 131 15.65 29.36 25.71
CA LEU A 131 15.11 28.13 25.17
C LEU A 131 16.13 27.00 25.33
N LYS A 132 15.84 26.01 26.18
CA LYS A 132 16.68 24.82 26.36
C LYS A 132 16.08 23.63 25.60
N PRO A 133 16.81 23.02 24.65
CA PRO A 133 16.32 21.85 23.94
C PRO A 133 16.39 20.59 24.83
N ILE A 134 15.33 19.80 24.80
CA ILE A 134 15.21 18.52 25.52
C ILE A 134 14.68 17.46 24.57
N MET A 135 15.41 16.34 24.49
CA MET A 135 14.98 15.14 23.79
C MET A 135 13.94 14.40 24.64
N LEU A 136 12.77 14.10 24.06
CA LEU A 136 11.72 13.36 24.76
C LEU A 136 12.14 11.91 25.06
N ALA A 137 11.42 11.25 25.96
CA ALA A 137 11.63 9.83 26.21
C ALA A 137 11.31 8.99 24.96
N GLY A 138 12.00 7.85 24.82
CA GLY A 138 11.66 6.86 23.79
C GLY A 138 10.37 6.11 24.11
N PRO A 139 9.91 5.25 23.18
CA PRO A 139 8.71 4.44 23.38
C PRO A 139 8.82 3.53 24.60
N ASN A 140 7.71 3.35 25.33
CA ASN A 140 7.65 2.40 26.44
C ASN A 140 7.48 0.97 25.89
N PRO A 141 8.45 0.05 26.10
CA PRO A 141 8.35 -1.32 25.59
C PRO A 141 7.16 -2.10 26.19
N ALA A 142 6.67 -1.72 27.37
CA ALA A 142 5.49 -2.34 27.99
C ALA A 142 4.18 -2.03 27.24
N SER A 143 4.17 -1.01 26.38
CA SER A 143 3.00 -0.64 25.56
C SER A 143 2.89 -1.43 24.24
N GLY A 144 3.75 -2.44 24.04
CA GLY A 144 3.78 -3.28 22.84
C GLY A 144 4.43 -2.57 21.64
N ILE A 145 4.03 -2.98 20.43
CA ILE A 145 4.58 -2.44 19.17
C ILE A 145 4.28 -0.94 19.08
N PRO A 146 5.27 -0.04 19.02
CA PRO A 146 5.02 1.40 18.99
C PRO A 146 4.46 1.85 17.63
N ILE A 147 3.56 2.85 17.66
CA ILE A 147 3.19 3.64 16.48
C ILE A 147 3.82 5.01 16.63
N LEU A 148 4.58 5.43 15.63
CA LEU A 148 5.35 6.67 15.63
C LEU A 148 4.86 7.59 14.51
N ALA A 149 5.01 8.90 14.74
CA ALA A 149 4.46 9.92 13.87
C ALA A 149 5.08 9.94 12.48
N ARG A 150 4.26 10.03 11.42
CA ARG A 150 4.71 10.01 10.02
C ARG A 150 5.77 11.06 9.73
N GLY A 151 5.56 12.30 10.20
CA GLY A 151 6.51 13.40 10.02
C GLY A 151 7.87 13.18 10.68
N ARG A 152 8.00 12.17 11.55
CA ARG A 152 9.25 11.76 12.18
C ARG A 152 9.92 10.58 11.50
N TYR A 153 9.31 9.94 10.51
CA TYR A 153 9.95 8.84 9.78
C TYR A 153 11.25 9.31 9.11
N ARG A 154 12.32 8.51 9.18
CA ARG A 154 13.63 8.87 8.60
C ARG A 154 14.29 7.76 7.82
N TYR A 155 14.33 6.55 8.35
CA TYR A 155 15.10 5.48 7.73
C TYR A 155 14.31 4.19 7.66
N TYR A 156 14.40 3.53 6.50
CA TYR A 156 14.22 2.10 6.39
C TYR A 156 15.55 1.40 6.61
N LEU A 157 15.53 0.29 7.34
CA LEU A 157 16.68 -0.58 7.58
C LEU A 157 16.51 -1.86 6.78
N ARG A 158 17.35 -2.03 5.75
CA ARG A 158 17.45 -3.29 5.01
C ARG A 158 18.52 -4.14 5.67
N VAL A 159 18.15 -5.26 6.29
CA VAL A 159 19.12 -6.13 6.95
C VAL A 159 19.84 -6.96 5.89
N THR A 160 21.18 -6.91 5.91
CA THR A 160 22.07 -7.59 4.98
C THR A 160 22.82 -8.75 5.63
N ALA A 161 22.91 -8.78 6.97
CA ALA A 161 23.48 -9.91 7.70
C ALA A 161 22.82 -10.06 9.07
N LEU A 162 22.38 -11.26 9.40
CA LEU A 162 21.91 -11.66 10.73
C LEU A 162 22.19 -13.15 10.98
N PRO A 163 22.23 -13.63 12.23
CA PRO A 163 22.33 -15.06 12.50
C PRO A 163 21.12 -15.82 11.95
N GLU A 164 21.35 -16.74 11.01
CA GLU A 164 20.29 -17.53 10.36
C GLU A 164 19.68 -18.57 11.30
N TYR A 165 20.50 -19.29 12.07
CA TYR A 165 20.05 -20.37 12.94
C TYR A 165 20.44 -20.11 14.39
N PHE A 166 21.75 -20.20 14.67
CA PHE A 166 22.32 -20.01 16.00
C PHE A 166 23.58 -19.15 15.94
N TYR A 167 23.92 -18.52 17.05
CA TYR A 167 25.22 -17.90 17.30
C TYR A 167 25.79 -18.43 18.61
N ALA A 168 27.12 -18.50 18.68
CA ALA A 168 27.84 -18.97 19.85
C ALA A 168 28.10 -17.83 20.85
N GLY A 169 27.84 -18.07 22.12
CA GLY A 169 28.08 -17.11 23.19
C GLY A 169 26.99 -16.04 23.28
N ASN A 170 27.39 -14.79 23.56
CA ASN A 170 26.45 -13.68 23.77
C ASN A 170 26.52 -12.62 22.67
N SER A 171 27.35 -12.78 21.65
CA SER A 171 27.57 -11.72 20.65
C SER A 171 27.19 -12.19 19.25
N PHE A 172 26.64 -11.28 18.46
CA PHE A 172 26.35 -11.51 17.05
C PHE A 172 26.52 -10.23 16.23
N SER A 173 26.72 -10.39 14.92
CA SER A 173 26.80 -9.27 13.99
C SER A 173 25.44 -9.01 13.35
N LEU A 174 25.04 -7.74 13.27
CA LEU A 174 23.88 -7.27 12.53
C LEU A 174 24.35 -6.29 11.46
N GLY A 175 24.36 -6.73 10.20
CA GLY A 175 24.65 -5.89 9.03
C GLY A 175 23.37 -5.30 8.46
N PHE A 176 23.37 -4.01 8.14
CA PHE A 176 22.21 -3.35 7.55
C PHE A 176 22.58 -2.13 6.70
N GLU A 177 21.74 -1.84 5.71
CA GLU A 177 21.76 -0.59 4.96
C GLU A 177 20.73 0.38 5.54
N MET A 178 21.12 1.65 5.68
CA MET A 178 20.22 2.73 6.07
C MET A 178 19.74 3.47 4.83
N TRP A 179 18.45 3.35 4.54
CA TRP A 179 17.79 4.01 3.42
C TRP A 179 16.99 5.20 3.93
N ARG A 180 17.48 6.41 3.64
CA ARG A 180 16.86 7.67 4.02
C ARG A 180 15.59 7.90 3.20
N PHE A 181 14.49 8.19 3.88
CA PHE A 181 13.25 8.63 3.24
C PHE A 181 13.21 10.15 3.10
N ASN A 182 12.89 10.57 1.90
CA ASN A 182 12.63 11.94 1.51
C ASN A 182 11.20 11.98 0.95
N ALA A 183 10.29 12.58 1.73
CA ALA A 183 8.89 12.71 1.35
C ALA A 183 8.73 13.45 0.00
N PRO A 184 7.71 13.12 -0.82
CA PRO A 184 6.61 12.22 -0.49
C PRO A 184 6.90 10.73 -0.76
N ASN A 185 7.88 10.39 -1.60
CA ASN A 185 8.12 8.99 -1.99
C ASN A 185 9.52 8.71 -2.58
N SER A 186 10.57 9.36 -2.07
CA SER A 186 11.93 9.15 -2.57
C SER A 186 12.87 8.59 -1.50
N TRP A 187 13.86 7.83 -1.94
CA TRP A 187 14.74 7.07 -1.07
C TRP A 187 16.19 7.19 -1.50
N VAL A 188 17.09 7.34 -0.53
CA VAL A 188 18.53 7.41 -0.77
C VAL A 188 19.24 6.48 0.20
N LYS A 189 20.07 5.56 -0.31
CA LYS A 189 20.96 4.78 0.56
C LYS A 189 22.03 5.71 1.15
N GLU A 190 21.96 5.96 2.45
CA GLU A 190 22.87 6.87 3.14
C GLU A 190 24.12 6.14 3.63
N SER A 191 23.98 4.88 4.09
CA SER A 191 25.10 4.12 4.63
C SER A 191 24.88 2.61 4.63
N THR A 192 25.98 1.87 4.70
CA THR A 192 26.02 0.44 5.01
C THR A 192 26.80 0.27 6.31
N LEU A 193 26.14 -0.31 7.31
CA LEU A 193 26.61 -0.36 8.69
C LEU A 193 26.59 -1.78 9.23
N THR A 194 27.43 -2.01 10.23
CA THR A 194 27.46 -3.27 10.98
C THR A 194 27.44 -2.96 12.47
N ALA A 195 26.49 -3.52 13.20
CA ALA A 195 26.44 -3.46 14.65
C ALA A 195 26.95 -4.77 15.26
N GLN A 196 27.94 -4.68 16.15
CA GLN A 196 28.39 -5.82 16.94
C GLN A 196 27.54 -5.90 18.20
N MET A 197 26.48 -6.68 18.16
CA MET A 197 25.49 -6.79 19.22
C MET A 197 25.95 -7.76 20.30
N VAL A 198 25.70 -7.41 21.55
CA VAL A 198 25.96 -8.22 22.76
C VAL A 198 24.65 -8.37 23.52
N ARG A 199 24.18 -9.60 23.65
CA ARG A 199 23.00 -9.95 24.44
C ARG A 199 23.27 -9.72 25.92
N MET A 200 22.30 -9.09 26.58
CA MET A 200 22.33 -8.79 28.01
C MET A 200 20.91 -8.68 28.56
N ASN A 201 20.77 -8.51 29.87
CA ASN A 201 19.45 -8.28 30.48
C ASN A 201 18.92 -6.90 30.08
N GLY A 202 17.71 -6.89 29.53
CA GLY A 202 17.01 -5.68 29.14
C GLY A 202 16.61 -4.82 30.34
N PRO A 203 16.46 -3.50 30.14
CA PRO A 203 15.88 -2.61 31.13
C PRO A 203 14.48 -3.04 31.59
N ALA A 204 14.03 -2.54 32.73
CA ALA A 204 12.67 -2.76 33.20
C ALA A 204 11.63 -2.30 32.15
N GLY A 205 10.57 -3.09 31.97
CA GLY A 205 9.47 -2.82 31.04
C GLY A 205 9.49 -3.61 29.74
N TYR A 206 10.60 -4.27 29.38
CA TYR A 206 10.62 -5.19 28.23
C TYR A 206 9.84 -6.49 28.53
N PRO A 207 8.95 -6.95 27.62
CA PRO A 207 8.21 -8.20 27.80
C PRO A 207 9.09 -9.45 27.92
N SER A 208 10.26 -9.43 27.26
CA SER A 208 11.29 -10.47 27.38
C SER A 208 12.64 -9.85 27.71
N PRO A 209 12.97 -9.67 29.01
CA PRO A 209 14.25 -9.08 29.43
C PRO A 209 15.47 -9.88 28.96
N SER A 210 15.33 -11.19 28.72
CA SER A 210 16.41 -12.03 28.20
C SER A 210 16.69 -11.82 26.71
N ASP A 211 15.72 -11.28 25.96
CA ASP A 211 15.83 -10.99 24.53
C ASP A 211 16.11 -9.49 24.30
N TYR A 212 17.27 -9.06 24.78
CA TYR A 212 17.77 -7.69 24.65
C TYR A 212 19.26 -7.70 24.29
N ALA A 213 19.68 -6.78 23.42
CA ALA A 213 21.07 -6.65 23.02
C ALA A 213 21.45 -5.19 22.72
N GLU A 214 22.70 -4.86 22.96
CA GLU A 214 23.29 -3.56 22.61
C GLU A 214 24.60 -3.75 21.84
N GLY A 215 24.92 -2.83 20.94
CA GLY A 215 26.14 -2.92 20.16
C GLY A 215 26.62 -1.59 19.60
N ASP A 216 27.93 -1.49 19.43
CA ASP A 216 28.54 -0.37 18.70
C ASP A 216 28.33 -0.57 17.20
N VAL A 217 27.90 0.49 16.54
CA VAL A 217 27.64 0.52 15.09
C VAL A 217 28.87 1.05 14.38
N ARG A 218 29.34 0.33 13.37
CA ARG A 218 30.53 0.66 12.59
C ARG A 218 30.20 0.88 11.13
N ASN A 219 30.92 1.81 10.50
CA ASN A 219 30.88 2.02 9.05
C ASN A 219 31.86 1.08 8.32
N ALA A 220 31.92 1.17 6.99
CA ALA A 220 32.83 0.39 6.16
C ALA A 220 34.33 0.63 6.48
N ALA A 221 34.68 1.79 7.04
CA ALA A 221 36.04 2.10 7.52
C ALA A 221 36.32 1.55 8.94
N ASN A 222 35.41 0.71 9.48
CA ASN A 222 35.47 0.11 10.81
C ASN A 222 35.47 1.12 11.98
N GLN A 223 35.07 2.37 11.72
CA GLN A 223 34.95 3.42 12.74
C GLN A 223 33.60 3.31 13.45
N ILE A 224 33.57 3.50 14.77
CA ILE A 224 32.32 3.53 15.54
C ILE A 224 31.59 4.84 15.23
N VAL A 225 30.42 4.72 14.61
CA VAL A 225 29.58 5.85 14.19
C VAL A 225 28.32 6.02 15.05
N GLY A 226 28.05 5.08 15.97
CA GLY A 226 26.94 5.19 16.91
C GLY A 226 26.78 3.94 17.77
N ARG A 227 25.66 3.89 18.50
CA ARG A 227 25.24 2.74 19.30
C ARG A 227 23.82 2.33 18.94
N LEU A 228 23.58 1.02 18.84
CA LEU A 228 22.28 0.43 18.58
C LEU A 228 21.86 -0.42 19.77
N THR A 229 20.59 -0.30 20.18
CA THR A 229 19.97 -1.23 21.12
C THR A 229 18.76 -1.89 20.47
N MET A 230 18.51 -3.15 20.79
CA MET A 230 17.31 -3.87 20.38
C MET A 230 16.72 -4.70 21.51
N GLY A 231 15.40 -4.69 21.68
CA GLY A 231 14.71 -5.54 22.66
C GLY A 231 13.38 -6.07 22.15
N TRP A 232 13.10 -7.35 22.39
CA TRP A 232 11.91 -8.03 21.86
C TRP A 232 10.62 -7.53 22.50
N LEU A 233 9.59 -7.31 21.68
CA LEU A 233 8.28 -6.78 22.10
C LEU A 233 7.14 -7.78 21.92
N SER A 234 7.05 -8.41 20.75
CA SER A 234 5.86 -9.16 20.34
C SER A 234 6.20 -10.22 19.30
N THR A 235 5.40 -11.27 19.23
CA THR A 235 5.44 -12.25 18.13
C THR A 235 4.90 -11.66 16.83
N PHE A 236 4.03 -10.66 16.92
CA PHE A 236 3.56 -9.90 15.76
C PHE A 236 4.61 -8.90 15.31
N LEU A 237 4.63 -8.59 14.01
CA LEU A 237 5.58 -7.72 13.34
C LEU A 237 5.11 -6.26 13.35
N ARG A 238 3.80 -6.03 13.24
CA ARG A 238 3.13 -4.73 13.17
C ARG A 238 1.81 -4.78 13.92
N ARG A 239 1.17 -3.62 14.14
CA ARG A 239 -0.19 -3.54 14.66
C ARG A 239 -1.05 -2.54 13.89
N CYS A 240 -2.34 -2.84 13.76
CA CYS A 240 -3.33 -1.95 13.15
C CYS A 240 -4.73 -2.13 13.76
N THR A 241 -5.63 -1.24 13.38
CA THR A 241 -7.07 -1.32 13.65
C THR A 241 -7.83 -1.33 12.32
N VAL A 242 -8.81 -2.21 12.21
CA VAL A 242 -9.76 -2.24 11.10
C VAL A 242 -11.11 -1.79 11.64
N GLU A 243 -11.56 -0.63 11.19
CA GLU A 243 -12.87 -0.04 11.51
C GLU A 243 -13.87 -0.41 10.41
N ILE A 244 -15.07 -0.86 10.79
CA ILE A 244 -16.11 -1.28 9.83
C ILE A 244 -17.42 -0.57 10.12
N ASP A 245 -17.79 0.28 9.17
CA ASP A 245 -19.07 0.97 9.10
C ASP A 245 -19.99 0.31 8.06
N THR A 246 -21.29 0.31 8.31
CA THR A 246 -22.28 -0.19 7.34
C THR A 246 -23.45 0.76 7.16
N VAL A 247 -24.02 0.75 5.95
CA VAL A 247 -25.33 1.35 5.69
C VAL A 247 -26.45 0.39 6.09
N SER A 248 -27.63 0.92 6.40
CA SER A 248 -28.77 0.10 6.83
C SER A 248 -29.13 -0.98 5.79
N GLY A 249 -29.16 -2.23 6.24
CA GLY A 249 -29.51 -3.39 5.43
C GLY A 249 -28.34 -4.06 4.71
N SER A 250 -27.11 -3.53 4.82
CA SER A 250 -25.88 -4.19 4.34
C SER A 250 -25.26 -5.06 5.43
N GLU A 251 -24.69 -6.20 5.05
CA GLU A 251 -23.95 -7.08 5.96
C GLU A 251 -22.60 -6.49 6.36
N ARG A 252 -22.13 -6.86 7.57
CA ARG A 252 -20.75 -6.63 7.99
C ARG A 252 -19.85 -7.78 7.52
N PRO A 253 -18.72 -7.51 6.85
CA PRO A 253 -17.77 -8.54 6.45
C PRO A 253 -16.91 -8.98 7.65
N THR A 254 -17.47 -9.78 8.58
CA THR A 254 -16.73 -10.18 9.80
C THR A 254 -16.04 -11.54 9.67
N GLN A 255 -16.56 -12.42 8.80
CA GLN A 255 -16.05 -13.78 8.60
C GLN A 255 -16.48 -14.38 7.25
N SER A 256 -15.81 -15.44 6.83
CA SER A 256 -16.11 -16.17 5.59
C SER A 256 -17.27 -17.16 5.67
N GLY A 257 -17.72 -17.52 6.88
CA GLY A 257 -18.61 -18.68 7.08
C GLY A 257 -17.92 -20.05 6.92
N ALA A 258 -16.61 -20.06 6.67
CA ALA A 258 -15.76 -21.25 6.55
C ALA A 258 -14.61 -21.26 7.57
N GLY A 259 -14.80 -20.60 8.73
CA GLY A 259 -13.80 -20.56 9.81
C GLY A 259 -12.72 -19.49 9.68
N HIS A 260 -12.77 -18.63 8.65
CA HIS A 260 -11.85 -17.50 8.49
C HIS A 260 -12.47 -16.20 9.02
N THR A 261 -11.70 -15.47 9.82
CA THR A 261 -12.05 -14.17 10.42
C THR A 261 -10.91 -13.17 10.20
N TRP A 262 -11.14 -11.88 10.47
CA TRP A 262 -10.06 -10.88 10.45
C TRP A 262 -8.87 -11.30 11.31
N ALA A 263 -9.12 -11.86 12.50
CA ALA A 263 -8.05 -12.33 13.38
C ALA A 263 -7.23 -13.45 12.75
N THR A 264 -7.87 -14.47 12.16
CA THR A 264 -7.14 -15.59 11.53
C THR A 264 -6.33 -15.11 10.33
N VAL A 265 -6.89 -14.22 9.50
CA VAL A 265 -6.21 -13.67 8.32
C VAL A 265 -5.01 -12.82 8.74
N MET A 266 -5.19 -11.87 9.65
CA MET A 266 -4.12 -10.95 10.04
C MET A 266 -3.04 -11.63 10.90
N ASN A 267 -3.40 -12.67 11.68
CA ASN A 267 -2.43 -13.52 12.36
C ASN A 267 -1.51 -14.24 11.36
N ALA A 268 -2.04 -14.70 10.23
CA ALA A 268 -1.24 -15.32 9.17
C ALA A 268 -0.28 -14.31 8.51
N VAL A 269 -0.68 -13.04 8.38
CA VAL A 269 0.23 -11.96 7.94
C VAL A 269 1.31 -11.68 9.01
N GLY A 270 1.01 -11.91 10.28
CA GLY A 270 1.87 -11.58 11.42
C GLY A 270 1.58 -10.19 11.98
N TRP A 271 0.38 -9.65 11.78
CA TRP A 271 -0.04 -8.34 12.30
C TRP A 271 -0.98 -8.51 13.49
N GLN A 272 -0.74 -7.73 14.53
CA GLN A 272 -1.66 -7.60 15.65
C GLN A 272 -2.80 -6.66 15.23
N THR A 273 -3.97 -7.22 14.93
CA THR A 273 -5.12 -6.44 14.46
C THR A 273 -6.21 -6.33 15.52
N THR A 274 -6.71 -5.11 15.72
CA THR A 274 -7.92 -4.84 16.49
C THR A 274 -9.09 -4.62 15.54
N LEU A 275 -10.19 -5.34 15.71
CA LEU A 275 -11.41 -5.12 14.94
C LEU A 275 -12.32 -4.15 15.70
N HIS A 276 -12.73 -3.07 15.05
CA HIS A 276 -13.65 -2.08 15.59
C HIS A 276 -14.92 -2.03 14.74
N LEU A 277 -16.01 -2.59 15.25
CA LEU A 277 -17.31 -2.56 14.57
C LEU A 277 -18.07 -1.31 15.01
N SER A 278 -17.99 -0.24 14.22
CA SER A 278 -18.49 1.11 14.53
C SER A 278 -19.97 1.26 14.18
N ASP A 279 -20.35 2.10 13.21
CA ASP A 279 -21.74 2.42 12.88
C ASP A 279 -22.38 1.33 12.00
N VAL A 280 -23.67 1.07 12.22
CA VAL A 280 -24.50 0.16 11.41
C VAL A 280 -25.49 0.90 10.50
N ASN A 281 -25.58 2.22 10.65
CA ASN A 281 -26.60 3.06 10.04
C ASN A 281 -25.98 4.33 9.46
N VAL A 282 -24.92 4.17 8.67
CA VAL A 282 -24.37 5.26 7.85
C VAL A 282 -25.46 5.75 6.88
N ALA A 283 -25.54 7.07 6.70
CA ALA A 283 -26.54 7.71 5.86
C ALA A 283 -26.42 7.22 4.42
N GLU A 284 -27.55 6.85 3.82
CA GLU A 284 -27.64 6.35 2.44
C GLU A 284 -27.24 7.42 1.40
N PRO A 285 -26.81 7.01 0.19
CA PRO A 285 -26.34 7.91 -0.86
C PRO A 285 -27.52 8.58 -1.55
N SER A 286 -27.23 9.42 -2.54
CA SER A 286 -28.24 10.06 -3.40
C SER A 286 -29.19 9.14 -4.14
N GLY A 287 -28.66 7.98 -4.54
CA GLY A 287 -29.26 7.09 -5.51
C GLY A 287 -29.32 5.65 -5.04
N ALA A 288 -29.46 4.73 -5.99
CA ALA A 288 -29.48 3.28 -5.72
C ALA A 288 -28.08 2.70 -5.43
N SER A 289 -27.04 3.49 -5.66
CA SER A 289 -25.63 3.13 -5.61
C SER A 289 -24.81 4.30 -5.07
N TRP A 290 -23.64 4.00 -4.52
CA TRP A 290 -22.70 4.96 -3.97
C TRP A 290 -21.68 5.40 -5.02
N SER A 291 -21.58 6.71 -5.23
CA SER A 291 -20.44 7.28 -5.95
C SER A 291 -19.20 7.32 -5.06
N ASN A 292 -18.00 7.31 -5.66
CA ASN A 292 -16.74 7.42 -4.93
C ASN A 292 -16.69 8.69 -4.05
N ALA A 293 -17.24 9.79 -4.57
CA ALA A 293 -17.36 11.05 -3.86
C ALA A 293 -18.24 10.93 -2.60
N GLU A 294 -19.33 10.17 -2.65
CA GLU A 294 -20.18 9.95 -1.48
C GLU A 294 -19.53 9.00 -0.46
N MET A 295 -18.82 7.96 -0.92
CA MET A 295 -18.08 7.06 -0.04
C MET A 295 -16.95 7.79 0.69
N HIS A 296 -16.19 8.60 -0.04
CA HIS A 296 -15.13 9.43 0.52
C HIS A 296 -15.68 10.47 1.51
N ALA A 297 -16.77 11.16 1.17
CA ALA A 297 -17.42 12.10 2.10
C ALA A 297 -17.93 11.40 3.37
N ALA A 298 -18.49 10.19 3.26
CA ALA A 298 -18.90 9.40 4.41
C ALA A 298 -17.70 9.01 5.29
N MET A 299 -16.59 8.57 4.69
CA MET A 299 -15.35 8.30 5.43
C MET A 299 -14.87 9.54 6.19
N LEU A 300 -14.79 10.71 5.52
CA LEU A 300 -14.34 11.95 6.17
C LEU A 300 -15.24 12.37 7.35
N ALA A 301 -16.54 12.15 7.24
CA ALA A 301 -17.50 12.49 8.28
C ALA A 301 -17.54 11.50 9.45
N ARG A 302 -17.13 10.24 9.23
CA ARG A 302 -17.39 9.14 10.15
C ARG A 302 -16.16 8.52 10.77
N ARG A 303 -15.03 8.49 10.06
CA ARG A 303 -13.79 7.97 10.65
C ARG A 303 -13.59 8.69 11.97
N ALA A 304 -13.36 7.93 13.04
CA ALA A 304 -12.99 8.54 14.30
C ALA A 304 -11.83 9.52 14.03
N VAL A 305 -11.78 10.64 14.76
CA VAL A 305 -10.67 11.61 14.67
C VAL A 305 -9.40 10.93 15.20
N VAL A 306 -8.89 9.98 14.43
CA VAL A 306 -7.79 9.12 14.79
C VAL A 306 -6.58 9.81 14.26
N ASN A 307 -5.71 10.17 15.19
CA ASN A 307 -4.40 10.61 14.82
C ASN A 307 -3.64 9.40 14.28
N LEU A 308 -3.50 9.29 12.95
CA LEU A 308 -2.74 8.23 12.28
C LEU A 308 -1.26 8.17 12.70
N ASP A 309 -0.78 9.20 13.41
CA ASP A 309 0.54 9.22 14.04
C ASP A 309 0.58 8.47 15.39
N SER A 310 -0.56 7.95 15.86
CA SER A 310 -0.71 7.19 17.10
C SER A 310 -1.38 5.81 16.91
N GLU A 311 -2.13 5.62 15.83
CA GLU A 311 -2.80 4.37 15.49
C GLU A 311 -2.87 4.20 13.97
N TRP A 312 -2.48 3.04 13.43
CA TRP A 312 -2.74 2.71 12.04
C TRP A 312 -4.15 2.17 11.92
N ARG A 313 -5.06 3.01 11.44
CA ARG A 313 -6.47 2.64 11.30
C ARG A 313 -6.88 2.67 9.83
N TYR A 314 -7.47 1.56 9.39
CA TYR A 314 -8.12 1.43 8.09
C TYR A 314 -9.62 1.37 8.28
N HIS A 315 -10.37 2.01 7.39
CA HIS A 315 -11.81 2.12 7.41
C HIS A 315 -12.43 1.33 6.26
N ILE A 316 -13.40 0.47 6.55
CA ILE A 316 -14.18 -0.28 5.59
C ILE A 316 -15.62 0.21 5.65
N LEU A 317 -16.14 0.70 4.54
CA LEU A 317 -17.54 1.09 4.39
C LEU A 317 -18.30 0.04 3.59
N ALA A 318 -19.16 -0.74 4.26
CA ALA A 318 -20.05 -1.69 3.59
C ALA A 318 -21.34 -1.00 3.14
N VAL A 319 -21.53 -0.95 1.82
CA VAL A 319 -22.65 -0.30 1.16
C VAL A 319 -23.51 -1.28 0.38
N LYS A 320 -24.63 -0.81 -0.17
CA LYS A 320 -25.48 -1.63 -1.04
C LYS A 320 -24.81 -1.87 -2.39
N ASN A 321 -24.62 -0.83 -3.18
CA ASN A 321 -23.99 -0.90 -4.51
C ASN A 321 -22.99 0.24 -4.66
N ILE A 322 -22.01 0.08 -5.56
CA ILE A 322 -21.00 1.09 -5.88
C ILE A 322 -21.09 1.40 -7.38
N ASP A 323 -21.00 2.67 -7.76
CA ASP A 323 -21.15 3.10 -9.17
C ASP A 323 -19.98 2.66 -10.05
N SER A 324 -18.77 2.67 -9.51
CA SER A 324 -17.53 2.45 -10.26
C SER A 324 -17.17 0.98 -10.43
N THR A 325 -17.74 0.10 -9.63
CA THR A 325 -17.35 -1.31 -9.52
C THR A 325 -18.49 -2.13 -8.95
N PRO A 326 -18.66 -3.39 -9.37
CA PRO A 326 -19.70 -4.24 -8.82
C PRO A 326 -19.46 -4.66 -7.36
N ARG A 327 -18.21 -4.70 -6.85
CA ARG A 327 -17.90 -5.44 -5.62
C ARG A 327 -17.10 -4.68 -4.56
N GLY A 328 -15.98 -4.06 -4.92
CA GLY A 328 -15.15 -3.32 -3.96
C GLY A 328 -14.24 -2.29 -4.61
N ILE A 329 -13.88 -1.26 -3.84
CA ILE A 329 -13.00 -0.16 -4.24
C ILE A 329 -12.18 0.42 -3.09
N MET A 330 -10.99 0.93 -3.38
CA MET A 330 -10.29 1.91 -2.55
C MET A 330 -10.52 3.33 -3.09
N TYR A 331 -11.27 4.14 -2.33
CA TYR A 331 -11.78 5.43 -2.81
C TYR A 331 -10.93 6.65 -2.42
N ASP A 332 -9.77 6.44 -1.79
CA ASP A 332 -8.89 7.51 -1.28
C ASP A 332 -7.39 7.25 -1.57
N ALA A 333 -7.07 6.83 -2.79
CA ALA A 333 -5.73 6.34 -3.13
C ALA A 333 -4.61 7.39 -3.08
N GLY A 334 -4.94 8.65 -3.41
CA GLY A 334 -3.95 9.69 -3.73
C GLY A 334 -3.67 10.72 -2.63
N GLY A 335 -4.51 10.80 -1.58
CA GLY A 335 -4.39 11.86 -0.56
C GLY A 335 -4.40 13.26 -1.19
N SER A 336 -5.17 13.44 -2.25
CA SER A 336 -5.32 14.70 -2.99
C SER A 336 -6.56 15.50 -2.54
N ASP A 337 -7.19 15.04 -1.46
CA ASP A 337 -8.33 15.63 -0.79
C ASP A 337 -7.95 16.63 0.28
N SER A 338 -8.96 17.27 0.85
CA SER A 338 -8.81 18.36 1.80
C SER A 338 -8.03 18.00 3.07
N ASN A 339 -7.88 16.70 3.39
CA ASN A 339 -7.07 16.23 4.51
C ASN A 339 -5.61 15.85 4.11
N ASN A 340 -5.34 15.65 2.81
CA ASN A 340 -4.10 15.15 2.22
C ASN A 340 -3.58 13.82 2.79
N VAL A 341 -4.47 12.86 3.03
CA VAL A 341 -4.15 11.56 3.65
C VAL A 341 -4.60 10.42 2.73
N PRO A 342 -3.66 9.65 2.14
CA PRO A 342 -4.01 8.52 1.27
C PRO A 342 -4.28 7.22 2.03
N ARG A 343 -5.01 6.29 1.40
CA ARG A 343 -5.13 4.85 1.76
C ARG A 343 -5.70 4.57 3.16
N GLU A 344 -6.71 5.31 3.55
CA GLU A 344 -7.44 5.11 4.80
C GLU A 344 -8.72 4.30 4.61
N GLY A 345 -9.33 4.39 3.43
CA GLY A 345 -10.72 4.03 3.22
C GLY A 345 -10.97 3.10 2.03
N VAL A 346 -11.67 2.02 2.30
CA VAL A 346 -12.17 1.10 1.27
C VAL A 346 -13.67 0.91 1.38
N GLY A 347 -14.29 0.53 0.27
CA GLY A 347 -15.72 0.34 0.13
C GLY A 347 -16.03 -1.03 -0.44
N ILE A 348 -17.09 -1.67 0.06
CA ILE A 348 -17.55 -2.97 -0.46
C ILE A 348 -19.06 -2.97 -0.69
N ALA A 349 -19.51 -3.59 -1.77
CA ALA A 349 -20.91 -3.68 -2.17
C ALA A 349 -21.52 -5.01 -1.72
N SER A 350 -22.55 -4.95 -0.89
CA SER A 350 -23.26 -6.13 -0.39
C SER A 350 -24.47 -6.54 -1.24
N HIS A 351 -24.98 -5.66 -2.11
CA HIS A 351 -26.23 -5.87 -2.87
C HIS A 351 -26.01 -6.20 -4.35
N TRP A 352 -24.77 -6.26 -4.81
CA TRP A 352 -24.48 -6.82 -6.12
C TRP A 352 -25.00 -8.25 -6.22
N THR A 353 -25.64 -8.58 -7.34
CA THR A 353 -26.12 -9.95 -7.61
C THR A 353 -25.04 -10.70 -8.36
N ILE A 354 -24.61 -11.82 -7.80
CA ILE A 354 -23.54 -12.65 -8.37
C ILE A 354 -23.97 -13.17 -9.74
N SER A 355 -23.10 -12.97 -10.73
CA SER A 355 -23.33 -13.35 -12.12
C SER A 355 -23.72 -14.83 -12.28
N ALA A 356 -24.51 -15.09 -13.33
CA ALA A 356 -24.79 -16.46 -13.76
C ALA A 356 -23.47 -17.22 -14.04
N GLY A 357 -23.37 -18.46 -13.58
CA GLY A 357 -22.21 -19.32 -13.81
C GLY A 357 -21.11 -19.27 -12.73
N TRP A 358 -21.22 -18.41 -11.73
CA TRP A 358 -20.25 -18.31 -10.62
C TRP A 358 -20.49 -19.38 -9.54
N GLY A 359 -20.35 -20.64 -9.95
CA GLY A 359 -20.43 -21.80 -9.06
C GLY A 359 -21.72 -21.86 -8.21
N THR A 360 -21.55 -22.22 -6.95
CA THR A 360 -22.65 -22.50 -6.00
C THR A 360 -23.36 -21.25 -5.47
N VAL A 361 -22.75 -20.08 -5.65
CA VAL A 361 -23.28 -18.78 -5.19
C VAL A 361 -23.90 -17.96 -6.32
N SER A 362 -24.04 -18.54 -7.50
CA SER A 362 -24.63 -17.88 -8.65
C SER A 362 -26.05 -17.36 -8.36
N GLY A 363 -26.32 -16.11 -8.75
CA GLY A 363 -27.61 -15.45 -8.51
C GLY A 363 -27.87 -15.02 -7.05
N GLN A 364 -26.97 -15.33 -6.12
CA GLN A 364 -27.09 -14.85 -4.75
C GLN A 364 -26.68 -13.37 -4.68
N ARG A 365 -27.25 -12.67 -3.69
CA ARG A 365 -26.78 -11.34 -3.32
C ARG A 365 -25.41 -11.46 -2.64
N PHE A 366 -24.46 -10.60 -3.00
CA PHE A 366 -23.05 -10.76 -2.62
C PHE A 366 -22.84 -10.84 -1.11
N GLY A 367 -23.49 -9.96 -0.34
CA GLY A 367 -23.42 -9.97 1.13
C GLY A 367 -24.01 -11.23 1.80
N ALA A 368 -24.89 -11.96 1.11
CA ALA A 368 -25.39 -13.25 1.58
C ALA A 368 -24.42 -14.41 1.29
N ALA A 369 -23.53 -14.24 0.31
CA ALA A 369 -22.44 -15.17 0.02
C ALA A 369 -21.21 -14.82 0.89
N ALA A 370 -21.24 -15.23 2.16
CA ALA A 370 -20.27 -14.82 3.18
C ALA A 370 -18.79 -15.01 2.77
N ALA A 371 -18.45 -16.12 2.11
CA ALA A 371 -17.09 -16.43 1.68
C ALA A 371 -16.53 -15.39 0.69
N PRO A 372 -17.10 -15.22 -0.52
CA PRO A 372 -16.59 -14.22 -1.45
C PRO A 372 -16.74 -12.79 -0.93
N TYR A 373 -17.78 -12.48 -0.14
CA TYR A 373 -17.96 -11.15 0.43
C TYR A 373 -16.85 -10.77 1.42
N PHE A 374 -16.54 -11.66 2.37
CA PHE A 374 -15.46 -11.44 3.32
C PHE A 374 -14.09 -11.41 2.64
N ARG A 375 -13.87 -12.28 1.64
CA ARG A 375 -12.64 -12.27 0.83
C ARG A 375 -12.44 -10.93 0.12
N THR A 376 -13.47 -10.37 -0.49
CA THR A 376 -13.38 -9.05 -1.12
C THR A 376 -13.06 -7.96 -0.09
N ALA A 377 -13.61 -8.01 1.13
CA ALA A 377 -13.22 -7.04 2.16
C ALA A 377 -11.72 -7.13 2.53
N VAL A 378 -11.17 -8.35 2.64
CA VAL A 378 -9.73 -8.57 2.87
C VAL A 378 -8.89 -8.07 1.69
N HIS A 379 -9.35 -8.31 0.47
CA HIS A 379 -8.71 -7.84 -0.76
C HIS A 379 -8.61 -6.32 -0.83
N GLU A 380 -9.72 -5.62 -0.58
CA GLU A 380 -9.70 -4.16 -0.56
C GLU A 380 -8.76 -3.63 0.53
N LEU A 381 -8.75 -4.25 1.72
CA LEU A 381 -7.78 -3.89 2.76
C LEU A 381 -6.33 -4.10 2.29
N GLY A 382 -6.07 -5.13 1.49
CA GLY A 382 -4.78 -5.36 0.83
C GLY A 382 -4.34 -4.16 -0.01
N HIS A 383 -5.25 -3.55 -0.79
CA HIS A 383 -4.97 -2.32 -1.52
C HIS A 383 -4.66 -1.14 -0.60
N ALA A 384 -5.43 -0.96 0.48
CA ALA A 384 -5.12 0.07 1.47
C ALA A 384 -3.75 -0.15 2.13
N MET A 385 -3.30 -1.40 2.22
CA MET A 385 -1.95 -1.79 2.68
C MET A 385 -0.86 -1.71 1.59
N GLY A 386 -1.19 -1.19 0.40
CA GLY A 386 -0.23 -0.95 -0.69
C GLY A 386 0.04 -2.15 -1.60
N LEU A 387 -0.80 -3.19 -1.57
CA LEU A 387 -0.68 -4.35 -2.46
C LEU A 387 -1.41 -4.14 -3.79
N TYR A 388 -0.85 -4.71 -4.85
CA TYR A 388 -1.45 -4.81 -6.17
C TYR A 388 -2.17 -6.15 -6.36
N HIS A 389 -3.01 -6.24 -7.39
CA HIS A 389 -3.51 -7.53 -7.82
C HIS A 389 -2.36 -8.47 -8.21
N ASN A 390 -2.58 -9.77 -8.02
CA ASN A 390 -1.75 -10.80 -8.61
C ASN A 390 -2.64 -11.79 -9.36
N SER A 391 -2.07 -12.53 -10.31
CA SER A 391 -2.76 -13.63 -11.00
C SER A 391 -2.10 -14.99 -10.78
N ALA A 392 -1.06 -15.05 -9.94
CA ALA A 392 -0.27 -16.24 -9.67
C ALA A 392 -1.04 -17.32 -8.88
N ASP A 393 -2.03 -16.93 -8.07
CA ASP A 393 -2.88 -17.87 -7.32
C ASP A 393 -4.35 -17.41 -7.23
N PHE A 394 -5.19 -18.17 -6.53
CA PHE A 394 -6.59 -17.79 -6.23
C PHE A 394 -6.73 -17.17 -4.83
N GLY A 395 -5.70 -16.47 -4.38
CA GLY A 395 -5.56 -15.85 -3.05
C GLY A 395 -6.26 -14.50 -2.90
N PHE A 396 -5.93 -13.80 -1.81
CA PHE A 396 -6.58 -12.54 -1.43
C PHE A 396 -6.34 -11.38 -2.39
N MET A 397 -5.31 -11.41 -3.25
CA MET A 397 -5.08 -10.33 -4.23
C MET A 397 -5.48 -10.70 -5.66
N CYS A 398 -6.01 -11.90 -5.91
CA CYS A 398 -6.55 -12.30 -7.21
C CYS A 398 -8.05 -12.01 -7.33
N THR A 399 -8.49 -11.23 -8.31
CA THR A 399 -9.88 -10.75 -8.39
C THR A 399 -10.91 -11.90 -8.43
N SER A 400 -12.10 -11.71 -7.85
CA SER A 400 -13.06 -12.82 -7.68
C SER A 400 -13.59 -13.34 -9.02
N ASP A 401 -13.55 -12.54 -10.08
CA ASP A 401 -13.93 -12.99 -11.42
C ASP A 401 -12.90 -13.94 -12.03
N VAL A 402 -11.60 -13.72 -11.79
CA VAL A 402 -10.54 -14.67 -12.17
C VAL A 402 -10.69 -15.96 -11.37
N ILE A 403 -10.91 -15.87 -10.05
CA ILE A 403 -11.17 -17.05 -9.22
C ILE A 403 -12.42 -17.79 -9.69
N ALA A 404 -13.52 -17.08 -9.96
CA ALA A 404 -14.76 -17.69 -10.43
C ALA A 404 -14.60 -18.34 -11.81
N ALA A 405 -13.83 -17.74 -12.72
CA ALA A 405 -13.52 -18.30 -14.03
C ALA A 405 -12.64 -19.56 -13.94
N GLY A 406 -11.74 -19.61 -12.95
CA GLY A 406 -10.90 -20.77 -12.65
C GLY A 406 -11.61 -21.91 -11.91
N ALA A 407 -12.90 -21.78 -11.60
CA ALA A 407 -13.65 -22.82 -10.91
C ALA A 407 -13.89 -24.06 -11.79
N THR A 408 -13.84 -25.24 -11.17
CA THR A 408 -14.13 -26.51 -11.86
C THR A 408 -15.36 -27.19 -11.22
N PRO A 409 -15.99 -28.18 -11.88
CA PRO A 409 -17.05 -28.96 -11.24
C PRO A 409 -16.62 -29.66 -9.95
N ALA A 410 -15.34 -30.04 -9.85
CA ALA A 410 -14.77 -30.67 -8.64
C ALA A 410 -14.51 -29.67 -7.52
N THR A 411 -14.11 -28.44 -7.87
CA THR A 411 -13.85 -27.34 -6.93
C THR A 411 -14.57 -26.08 -7.42
N PRO A 412 -15.89 -25.99 -7.19
CA PRO A 412 -16.68 -24.87 -7.70
C PRO A 412 -16.45 -23.60 -6.86
N PHE A 413 -16.70 -22.42 -7.43
CA PHE A 413 -16.72 -21.17 -6.66
C PHE A 413 -17.84 -21.21 -5.60
N PRO A 414 -17.61 -20.74 -4.35
CA PRO A 414 -16.39 -20.12 -3.82
C PRO A 414 -15.41 -21.10 -3.13
N ALA A 415 -15.57 -22.42 -3.29
CA ALA A 415 -14.72 -23.41 -2.65
C ALA A 415 -13.28 -23.44 -3.19
N ASN A 416 -13.03 -22.85 -4.37
CA ASN A 416 -11.70 -22.69 -4.94
C ASN A 416 -10.98 -21.39 -4.49
N ILE A 417 -11.56 -20.61 -3.57
CA ILE A 417 -10.86 -19.48 -2.94
C ILE A 417 -9.72 -20.01 -2.07
N GLN A 418 -8.51 -19.50 -2.30
CA GLN A 418 -7.37 -19.72 -1.43
C GLN A 418 -7.36 -18.66 -0.33
N TRP A 419 -7.39 -19.09 0.93
CA TRP A 419 -7.49 -18.20 2.10
C TRP A 419 -6.12 -17.72 2.59
N SER A 420 -5.29 -17.23 1.68
CA SER A 420 -3.97 -16.67 1.98
C SER A 420 -3.62 -15.52 1.03
N PHE A 421 -2.68 -14.68 1.46
CA PHE A 421 -1.94 -13.82 0.54
C PHE A 421 -0.89 -14.67 -0.19
N HIS A 422 -0.56 -14.29 -1.43
CA HIS A 422 0.58 -14.87 -2.15
C HIS A 422 1.88 -14.63 -1.35
N PRO A 423 2.88 -15.53 -1.40
CA PRO A 423 4.15 -15.35 -0.67
C PRO A 423 4.81 -13.98 -0.86
N ASP A 424 4.79 -13.42 -2.08
CA ASP A 424 5.33 -12.07 -2.33
C ASP A 424 4.53 -10.98 -1.64
N ASN A 425 3.20 -11.07 -1.64
CA ASN A 425 2.36 -10.13 -0.90
C ASN A 425 2.60 -10.23 0.61
N LEU A 426 2.81 -11.44 1.15
CA LEU A 426 3.20 -11.63 2.55
C LEU A 426 4.56 -10.97 2.84
N LYS A 427 5.55 -11.20 1.98
CA LYS A 427 6.88 -10.58 2.08
C LYS A 427 6.75 -9.05 2.10
N GLN A 428 5.94 -8.47 1.23
CA GLN A 428 5.65 -7.03 1.16
C GLN A 428 5.01 -6.52 2.46
N LEU A 429 3.90 -7.12 2.91
CA LEU A 429 3.20 -6.70 4.15
C LEU A 429 4.09 -6.81 5.41
N ARG A 430 5.01 -7.77 5.43
CA ARG A 430 5.94 -7.99 6.55
C ARG A 430 7.13 -7.04 6.47
N HIS A 431 7.72 -6.87 5.29
CA HIS A 431 9.05 -6.29 5.18
C HIS A 431 9.14 -4.94 4.48
N TYR A 432 8.11 -4.47 3.79
CA TYR A 432 8.12 -3.10 3.26
C TYR A 432 8.37 -2.05 4.34
N PRO A 433 8.95 -0.89 3.98
CA PRO A 433 8.96 0.28 4.85
C PRO A 433 7.57 0.63 5.39
N ASP A 434 7.49 1.13 6.62
CA ASP A 434 6.24 1.61 7.22
C ASP A 434 5.47 2.54 6.26
N PRO A 435 6.09 3.53 5.57
CA PRO A 435 5.39 4.43 4.66
C PRO A 435 4.63 3.74 3.54
N PHE A 436 5.08 2.56 3.07
CA PHE A 436 4.47 1.83 1.96
C PHE A 436 3.20 1.10 2.38
N VAL A 437 3.15 0.58 3.61
CA VAL A 437 2.01 -0.22 4.08
C VAL A 437 1.03 0.56 4.95
N ARG A 438 1.51 1.53 5.73
CA ARG A 438 0.66 2.27 6.69
C ARG A 438 -0.30 3.25 6.01
N PRO A 439 -1.50 3.50 6.57
CA PRO A 439 -2.39 4.53 6.05
C PRO A 439 -1.76 5.91 6.22
N GLY A 440 -2.05 6.79 5.27
CA GLY A 440 -1.69 8.20 5.33
C GLY A 440 -0.23 8.55 5.04
N SER A 441 0.57 7.61 4.53
CA SER A 441 1.97 7.87 4.16
C SER A 441 2.12 8.05 2.66
N VAL A 442 2.74 7.09 1.95
CA VAL A 442 2.86 7.23 0.48
C VAL A 442 1.49 6.98 -0.15
N ALA A 443 1.19 7.68 -1.23
CA ALA A 443 0.01 7.39 -2.05
C ALA A 443 0.08 5.96 -2.61
N PHE A 444 -1.07 5.39 -2.97
CA PHE A 444 -1.10 4.05 -3.55
C PHE A 444 -0.20 3.95 -4.79
N GLY A 445 0.46 2.81 -4.92
CA GLY A 445 1.48 2.57 -5.94
C GLY A 445 2.77 3.37 -5.78
N GLY A 446 2.93 4.07 -4.64
CA GLY A 446 4.20 4.65 -4.25
C GLY A 446 5.20 3.60 -3.76
N ALA A 447 4.70 2.45 -3.32
CA ALA A 447 5.54 1.33 -2.95
C ALA A 447 6.35 0.85 -4.17
N SER A 448 7.62 0.58 -3.95
CA SER A 448 8.53 0.00 -4.93
C SER A 448 9.15 -1.26 -4.33
N ASN A 449 9.27 -2.32 -5.14
CA ASN A 449 10.02 -3.51 -4.78
C ASN A 449 11.53 -3.30 -4.86
N ASN A 450 11.99 -2.25 -5.55
CA ASN A 450 13.40 -2.08 -5.89
C ASN A 450 14.07 -0.98 -5.07
N THR A 451 13.30 0.02 -4.62
CA THR A 451 13.85 1.16 -3.88
C THR A 451 12.97 1.58 -2.70
N PRO A 452 13.34 1.22 -1.46
CA PRO A 452 14.44 0.34 -1.09
C PRO A 452 14.05 -1.13 -1.32
N ALA A 453 14.94 -1.91 -1.94
CA ALA A 453 14.69 -3.32 -2.15
C ALA A 453 14.44 -4.06 -0.84
N ILE A 454 13.51 -5.03 -0.85
CA ILE A 454 13.48 -6.01 0.22
C ILE A 454 14.69 -6.94 0.00
N THR A 455 15.24 -7.50 1.07
CA THR A 455 16.28 -8.53 1.01
C THR A 455 15.89 -9.63 -0.01
N PRO A 456 16.84 -10.14 -0.82
CA PRO A 456 16.63 -10.29 -2.26
C PRO A 456 15.65 -11.39 -2.63
N THR A 457 14.58 -10.98 -3.32
CA THR A 457 13.90 -11.77 -4.35
C THR A 457 13.33 -10.88 -5.48
N ASP A 458 13.68 -9.58 -5.50
CA ASP A 458 12.95 -8.60 -6.28
C ASP A 458 13.67 -8.39 -7.63
N LEU A 459 13.19 -9.09 -8.67
CA LEU A 459 13.62 -8.95 -10.07
C LEU A 459 12.47 -8.29 -10.87
N GLU A 460 12.72 -7.11 -11.44
CA GLU A 460 11.89 -6.54 -12.50
C GLU A 460 12.44 -6.99 -13.86
N ALA A 461 11.56 -7.23 -14.82
CA ALA A 461 11.94 -7.64 -16.17
C ALA A 461 11.23 -6.81 -17.25
N ASP A 462 11.99 -6.37 -18.24
CA ASP A 462 11.44 -5.78 -19.46
C ASP A 462 10.75 -6.87 -20.30
N VAL A 463 9.61 -6.54 -20.90
CA VAL A 463 8.88 -7.47 -21.77
C VAL A 463 9.28 -7.27 -23.22
N LEU A 464 10.08 -8.21 -23.75
CA LEU A 464 10.50 -8.19 -25.15
C LEU A 464 9.30 -8.25 -26.11
N GLY A 465 9.29 -7.37 -27.11
CA GLY A 465 8.25 -7.34 -28.16
C GLY A 465 7.01 -6.53 -27.82
N LEU A 466 6.89 -5.99 -26.60
CA LEU A 466 5.77 -5.15 -26.20
C LEU A 466 6.18 -3.67 -26.17
N HIS A 467 5.33 -2.78 -26.67
CA HIS A 467 5.66 -1.35 -26.81
C HIS A 467 4.52 -0.45 -26.31
N LEU A 468 4.88 0.59 -25.56
CA LEU A 468 3.94 1.62 -25.08
C LEU A 468 4.09 2.90 -25.91
N GLU A 469 3.07 3.24 -26.70
CA GLU A 469 2.98 4.56 -27.36
C GLU A 469 2.22 5.55 -26.47
N VAL A 470 2.81 6.73 -26.27
CA VAL A 470 2.20 7.85 -25.54
C VAL A 470 2.11 9.04 -26.48
N LYS A 471 0.93 9.66 -26.60
CA LYS A 471 0.71 10.84 -27.44
C LYS A 471 -0.15 11.87 -26.71
N ALA A 472 0.25 13.13 -26.78
CA ALA A 472 -0.60 14.22 -26.31
C ALA A 472 -1.77 14.44 -27.28
N LEU A 473 -2.98 14.64 -26.73
CA LEU A 473 -4.16 14.95 -27.53
C LEU A 473 -3.99 16.29 -28.27
N LEU A 474 -3.43 17.27 -27.57
CA LEU A 474 -3.00 18.56 -28.11
C LEU A 474 -1.52 18.73 -27.77
N GLY A 475 -0.69 19.05 -28.78
CA GLY A 475 0.72 19.35 -28.56
C GLY A 475 0.97 20.67 -27.82
N GLU A 476 -0.06 21.52 -27.74
CA GLU A 476 -0.02 22.83 -27.09
C GLU A 476 -1.31 23.08 -26.30
N VAL A 477 -1.19 23.56 -25.06
CA VAL A 477 -2.31 23.88 -24.16
C VAL A 477 -2.06 25.19 -23.39
N PRO A 478 -3.11 25.94 -23.02
CA PRO A 478 -2.95 27.13 -22.18
C PRO A 478 -2.60 26.81 -20.73
N LEU A 479 -1.88 27.71 -20.06
CA LEU A 479 -1.57 27.60 -18.62
C LEU A 479 -2.82 27.34 -17.79
N GLY A 480 -2.81 26.31 -16.96
CA GLY A 480 -3.97 25.94 -16.13
C GLY A 480 -4.98 25.02 -16.82
N ALA A 481 -4.82 24.70 -18.11
CA ALA A 481 -5.64 23.66 -18.75
C ALA A 481 -5.16 22.23 -18.37
N PRO A 482 -6.09 21.27 -18.21
CA PRO A 482 -5.75 19.86 -18.13
C PRO A 482 -5.10 19.36 -19.42
N VAL A 483 -4.03 18.58 -19.26
CA VAL A 483 -3.36 17.87 -20.37
C VAL A 483 -4.00 16.51 -20.55
N ARG A 484 -4.30 16.14 -21.78
CA ARG A 484 -4.85 14.83 -22.13
C ARG A 484 -3.84 14.06 -22.94
N VAL A 485 -3.59 12.81 -22.58
CA VAL A 485 -2.69 11.92 -23.30
C VAL A 485 -3.40 10.61 -23.63
N SER A 486 -3.17 10.11 -24.84
CA SER A 486 -3.60 8.78 -25.29
C SER A 486 -2.47 7.78 -25.15
N LEU A 487 -2.81 6.58 -24.72
CA LEU A 487 -1.94 5.44 -24.50
C LEU A 487 -2.32 4.32 -25.47
N ALA A 488 -1.32 3.67 -26.06
CA ALA A 488 -1.52 2.43 -26.79
C ALA A 488 -0.45 1.40 -26.41
N LEU A 489 -0.87 0.28 -25.83
CA LEU A 489 -0.01 -0.89 -25.61
C LEU A 489 -0.11 -1.80 -26.83
N ILE A 490 1.01 -2.10 -27.48
CA ILE A 490 1.06 -2.77 -28.78
C ILE A 490 1.97 -3.99 -28.69
N ASN A 491 1.44 -5.17 -29.01
CA ASN A 491 2.25 -6.36 -29.16
C ASN A 491 2.91 -6.35 -30.56
N ARG A 492 4.20 -6.06 -30.62
CA ARG A 492 5.04 -6.11 -31.83
C ARG A 492 5.84 -7.40 -31.95
N GLY A 493 5.65 -8.33 -31.01
CA GLY A 493 6.28 -9.65 -31.01
C GLY A 493 5.55 -10.65 -31.92
N GLU A 494 5.99 -11.90 -31.86
CA GLU A 494 5.45 -13.01 -32.66
C GLU A 494 4.52 -13.95 -31.87
N VAL A 495 4.41 -13.75 -30.54
CA VAL A 495 3.59 -14.59 -29.65
C VAL A 495 2.54 -13.77 -28.90
N PRO A 496 1.39 -14.37 -28.52
CA PRO A 496 0.41 -13.71 -27.68
C PRO A 496 0.97 -13.45 -26.28
N LEU A 497 0.67 -12.28 -25.70
CA LEU A 497 1.17 -11.87 -24.38
C LEU A 497 0.01 -11.56 -23.43
N LEU A 498 0.10 -11.99 -22.17
CA LEU A 498 -0.85 -11.60 -21.13
C LEU A 498 -0.50 -10.19 -20.63
N VAL A 499 -1.43 -9.26 -20.80
CA VAL A 499 -1.23 -7.82 -20.51
C VAL A 499 -2.44 -7.24 -19.78
N PRO A 500 -2.32 -6.06 -19.16
CA PRO A 500 -3.46 -5.32 -18.64
C PRO A 500 -4.57 -5.13 -19.67
N ALA A 501 -5.81 -5.45 -19.32
CA ALA A 501 -6.99 -5.28 -20.17
C ALA A 501 -7.40 -3.81 -20.36
N ASN A 502 -6.89 -2.91 -19.51
CA ASN A 502 -7.23 -1.49 -19.51
C ASN A 502 -6.03 -0.66 -19.02
N LEU A 503 -5.69 0.39 -19.75
CA LEU A 503 -4.60 1.33 -19.46
C LEU A 503 -5.12 2.69 -18.95
N SER A 504 -6.38 2.78 -18.52
CA SER A 504 -6.91 3.99 -17.92
C SER A 504 -6.07 4.39 -16.69
N LEU A 505 -5.90 5.69 -16.44
CA LEU A 505 -5.31 6.18 -15.18
C LEU A 505 -6.13 5.76 -13.94
N LYS A 506 -7.32 5.17 -14.09
CA LYS A 506 -8.05 4.54 -12.97
C LYS A 506 -7.61 3.11 -12.67
N SER A 507 -6.84 2.50 -13.56
CA SER A 507 -6.26 1.16 -13.36
C SER A 507 -5.08 1.21 -12.39
N GLU A 508 -4.65 0.04 -11.94
CA GLU A 508 -3.47 -0.09 -11.07
C GLU A 508 -2.14 -0.04 -11.82
N PHE A 509 -2.19 -0.24 -13.14
CA PHE A 509 -1.01 -0.52 -13.93
C PHE A 509 -0.30 0.76 -14.37
N VAL A 510 -0.99 1.90 -14.42
CA VAL A 510 -0.48 3.12 -15.05
C VAL A 510 -0.10 4.19 -14.01
N SER A 511 1.14 4.62 -14.06
CA SER A 511 1.67 5.78 -13.32
C SER A 511 2.61 6.60 -14.20
N GLY A 512 3.19 7.66 -13.66
CA GLY A 512 4.25 8.36 -14.39
C GLY A 512 4.72 9.63 -13.70
N SER A 513 5.42 10.46 -14.47
CA SER A 513 5.93 11.74 -14.00
C SER A 513 5.88 12.79 -15.09
N VAL A 514 5.79 14.06 -14.68
CA VAL A 514 5.93 15.21 -15.55
C VAL A 514 7.18 15.97 -15.17
N SER A 515 8.06 16.18 -16.13
CA SER A 515 9.23 17.05 -16.02
C SER A 515 8.88 18.43 -16.58
N ASP A 516 9.08 19.48 -15.79
CA ASP A 516 8.87 20.87 -16.22
C ASP A 516 10.10 21.45 -16.95
N PRO A 517 9.99 22.63 -17.59
CA PRO A 517 11.11 23.25 -18.32
C PRO A 517 12.32 23.61 -17.45
N SER A 518 12.15 23.67 -16.12
CA SER A 518 13.22 23.92 -15.16
C SER A 518 13.86 22.64 -14.64
N GLY A 519 13.40 21.47 -15.09
CA GLY A 519 13.87 20.15 -14.66
C GLY A 519 13.23 19.64 -13.37
N ASN A 520 12.20 20.29 -12.84
CA ASN A 520 11.47 19.73 -11.69
C ASN A 520 10.58 18.59 -12.16
N VAL A 521 10.65 17.47 -11.44
CA VAL A 521 9.84 16.28 -11.74
C VAL A 521 8.72 16.16 -10.72
N ARG A 522 7.49 15.93 -11.19
CA ARG A 522 6.30 15.73 -10.36
C ARG A 522 5.64 14.43 -10.77
N SER A 523 5.42 13.51 -9.84
CA SER A 523 4.79 12.23 -10.15
C SER A 523 3.26 12.36 -10.26
N TYR A 524 2.65 11.52 -11.08
CA TYR A 524 1.20 11.34 -11.13
C TYR A 524 0.85 9.86 -11.15
N ARG A 525 -0.35 9.56 -10.67
CA ARG A 525 -0.86 8.20 -10.47
C ARG A 525 -2.37 8.25 -10.30
N THR A 526 -3.03 7.11 -10.26
CA THR A 526 -4.46 7.06 -9.99
C THR A 526 -4.83 7.71 -8.65
N LEU A 527 -5.93 8.46 -8.62
CA LEU A 527 -6.59 8.90 -7.38
C LEU A 527 -7.60 7.89 -6.84
N MET A 528 -8.02 6.95 -7.69
CA MET A 528 -9.06 5.95 -7.44
C MET A 528 -8.50 4.59 -7.77
N HIS A 529 -8.44 3.68 -6.81
CA HIS A 529 -7.75 2.42 -7.04
C HIS A 529 -8.65 1.21 -6.86
N CYS A 530 -8.30 0.18 -7.63
CA CYS A 530 -8.77 -1.20 -7.57
C CYS A 530 -10.28 -1.39 -7.66
N ILE A 531 -10.69 -1.64 -8.89
CA ILE A 531 -11.98 -2.20 -9.24
C ILE A 531 -11.77 -3.70 -9.27
N GLU A 532 -12.56 -4.42 -8.49
CA GLU A 532 -12.60 -5.88 -8.57
C GLU A 532 -13.22 -6.32 -9.91
N GLU A 533 -12.43 -6.37 -10.98
CA GLU A 533 -12.79 -6.78 -12.36
C GLU A 533 -11.53 -7.31 -13.09
N SER A 534 -11.71 -8.18 -14.09
CA SER A 534 -10.65 -8.86 -14.86
C SER A 534 -9.56 -7.90 -15.28
N PRO A 535 -8.39 -7.90 -14.63
CA PRO A 535 -7.37 -6.90 -14.89
C PRO A 535 -6.59 -7.16 -16.16
N PHE A 536 -6.69 -8.38 -16.73
CA PHE A 536 -5.80 -8.87 -17.78
C PHE A 536 -6.55 -9.42 -18.99
N CYS A 537 -5.92 -9.36 -20.16
CA CYS A 537 -6.35 -10.03 -21.38
C CYS A 537 -5.13 -10.53 -22.16
N LEU A 538 -5.36 -11.52 -23.04
CA LEU A 538 -4.35 -11.95 -23.99
C LEU A 538 -4.33 -10.97 -25.17
N LEU A 539 -3.15 -10.44 -25.51
CA LEU A 539 -2.94 -9.53 -26.63
C LEU A 539 -2.18 -10.25 -27.75
N GLU A 540 -2.85 -10.50 -28.87
CA GLU A 540 -2.28 -11.24 -30.01
C GLU A 540 -1.20 -10.41 -30.74
N PRO A 541 -0.30 -11.06 -31.52
CA PRO A 541 0.66 -10.35 -32.37
C PRO A 541 0.01 -9.30 -33.28
N GLY A 542 0.46 -8.05 -33.18
CA GLY A 542 -0.05 -6.92 -33.95
C GLY A 542 -1.29 -6.23 -33.35
N GLU A 543 -1.90 -6.79 -32.31
CA GLU A 543 -3.02 -6.16 -31.61
C GLU A 543 -2.57 -5.02 -30.68
N ARG A 544 -3.56 -4.20 -30.29
CA ARG A 544 -3.35 -3.08 -29.37
C ARG A 544 -4.53 -2.83 -28.44
N ILE A 545 -4.21 -2.26 -27.29
CA ILE A 545 -5.19 -1.74 -26.31
C ILE A 545 -4.97 -0.23 -26.21
N GLU A 546 -6.06 0.54 -26.26
CA GLU A 546 -6.03 2.00 -26.29
C GLU A 546 -6.87 2.60 -25.15
N ASN A 547 -6.32 3.61 -24.49
CA ASN A 547 -7.03 4.42 -23.48
C ASN A 547 -6.51 5.86 -23.49
N ALA A 548 -7.20 6.73 -22.75
CA ALA A 548 -6.73 8.09 -22.52
C ALA A 548 -6.79 8.48 -21.04
N MET A 549 -5.96 9.46 -20.68
CA MET A 549 -5.97 10.05 -19.35
C MET A 549 -5.88 11.57 -19.37
N THR A 550 -6.53 12.19 -18.39
CA THR A 550 -6.55 13.64 -18.16
C THR A 550 -5.73 13.96 -16.92
N LEU A 551 -4.64 14.71 -17.09
CA LEU A 551 -3.64 15.04 -16.09
C LEU A 551 -3.74 16.52 -15.69
N MET A 552 -3.69 16.79 -14.38
CA MET A 552 -3.63 18.17 -13.85
C MET A 552 -2.66 18.30 -12.68
N ARG A 553 -2.70 17.35 -11.74
CA ARG A 553 -2.03 17.46 -10.45
C ARG A 553 -1.46 16.12 -10.01
N GLY A 554 -0.31 16.16 -9.36
CA GLY A 554 0.33 15.07 -8.64
C GLY A 554 0.36 15.33 -7.13
N SER A 555 0.98 14.43 -6.36
CA SER A 555 1.16 14.63 -4.92
C SER A 555 2.02 15.85 -4.58
N GLU A 556 2.88 16.24 -5.52
CA GLU A 556 3.83 17.34 -5.45
C GLU A 556 3.22 18.67 -5.90
N GLY A 557 1.93 18.70 -6.29
CA GLY A 557 1.23 19.89 -6.80
C GLY A 557 0.89 19.82 -8.29
N ALA A 558 0.63 20.97 -8.91
CA ALA A 558 0.23 21.03 -10.31
C ALA A 558 1.33 20.47 -11.24
N LEU A 559 0.96 19.57 -12.15
CA LEU A 559 1.89 18.92 -13.08
C LEU A 559 2.39 19.89 -14.17
N PHE A 560 1.53 20.83 -14.57
CA PHE A 560 1.75 21.80 -15.65
C PHE A 560 1.65 23.24 -15.09
N GLY A 561 2.46 23.51 -14.07
CA GLY A 561 2.38 24.76 -13.28
C GLY A 561 3.13 25.95 -13.88
N THR A 562 3.93 25.74 -14.92
CA THR A 562 4.75 26.77 -15.57
C THR A 562 4.53 26.74 -17.08
N SER A 563 4.89 27.81 -17.78
CA SER A 563 4.89 27.84 -19.25
C SER A 563 6.17 27.23 -19.80
N GLY A 564 6.06 26.48 -20.90
CA GLY A 564 7.17 25.86 -21.62
C GLY A 564 6.92 24.39 -21.95
N ILE A 565 7.93 23.73 -22.51
CA ILE A 565 7.85 22.31 -22.88
C ILE A 565 7.93 21.45 -21.64
N HIS A 566 6.89 20.65 -21.41
CA HIS A 566 6.84 19.62 -20.39
C HIS A 566 7.01 18.26 -21.06
N GLU A 567 7.70 17.34 -20.38
CA GLU A 567 7.76 15.93 -20.77
C GLU A 567 6.86 15.12 -19.84
N VAL A 568 5.92 14.39 -20.43
CA VAL A 568 5.04 13.45 -19.73
C VAL A 568 5.60 12.05 -19.94
N LYS A 569 6.19 11.47 -18.90
CA LYS A 569 6.59 10.06 -18.85
C LYS A 569 5.43 9.23 -18.31
N VAL A 570 5.16 8.09 -18.94
CA VAL A 570 4.16 7.10 -18.54
C VAL A 570 4.87 5.78 -18.32
N GLU A 571 4.53 5.11 -17.23
CA GLU A 571 5.06 3.81 -16.84
C GLU A 571 3.88 2.86 -16.63
N VAL A 572 4.02 1.64 -17.14
CA VAL A 572 3.04 0.56 -17.00
C VAL A 572 3.71 -0.62 -16.31
N HIS A 573 3.17 -1.02 -15.17
CA HIS A 573 3.68 -2.14 -14.36
C HIS A 573 2.58 -3.16 -14.14
N TRP A 574 2.88 -4.45 -14.27
CA TRP A 574 1.93 -5.51 -13.89
C TRP A 574 2.64 -6.83 -13.54
N ASP A 575 1.95 -7.70 -12.81
CA ASP A 575 2.48 -9.01 -12.43
C ASP A 575 2.28 -10.04 -13.56
N VAL A 576 3.33 -10.80 -13.85
CA VAL A 576 3.33 -11.99 -14.73
C VAL A 576 4.15 -13.08 -14.06
N ASP A 577 3.51 -14.19 -13.68
CA ASP A 577 4.14 -15.35 -13.03
C ASP A 577 5.00 -15.00 -11.79
N GLY A 578 4.56 -14.02 -10.99
CA GLY A 578 5.27 -13.57 -9.79
C GLY A 578 6.45 -12.63 -10.05
N MET A 579 6.65 -12.19 -11.29
CA MET A 579 7.58 -11.12 -11.65
C MET A 579 6.83 -9.86 -12.09
N ILE A 580 7.38 -8.70 -11.75
CA ILE A 580 6.81 -7.42 -12.22
C ILE A 580 7.37 -7.10 -13.62
N ALA A 581 6.48 -7.15 -14.60
CA ALA A 581 6.69 -6.62 -15.93
C ALA A 581 6.65 -5.09 -15.91
N HIS A 582 7.54 -4.46 -16.67
CA HIS A 582 7.64 -3.00 -16.78
C HIS A 582 7.72 -2.54 -18.24
N LEU A 583 7.04 -1.42 -18.54
CA LEU A 583 7.16 -0.67 -19.79
C LEU A 583 7.09 0.83 -19.54
N GLU A 584 7.78 1.60 -20.36
CA GLU A 584 7.74 3.05 -20.33
C GLU A 584 7.51 3.66 -21.72
N GLY A 585 6.96 4.88 -21.73
CA GLY A 585 6.82 5.72 -22.92
C GLY A 585 6.69 7.18 -22.52
N SER A 586 6.88 8.11 -23.46
CA SER A 586 6.77 9.53 -23.16
C SER A 586 6.15 10.36 -24.29
N ALA A 587 5.63 11.54 -23.94
CA ALA A 587 5.16 12.55 -24.86
C ALA A 587 5.53 13.96 -24.38
N SER A 588 5.73 14.88 -25.31
CA SER A 588 6.00 16.30 -25.01
C SER A 588 4.75 17.16 -25.20
N VAL A 589 4.55 18.15 -24.33
CA VAL A 589 3.44 19.12 -24.40
C VAL A 589 3.97 20.52 -24.15
N MET A 590 3.60 21.48 -24.99
CA MET A 590 3.85 22.90 -24.76
C MET A 590 2.74 23.50 -23.90
N VAL A 591 3.10 24.10 -22.77
CA VAL A 591 2.20 24.94 -21.96
C VAL A 591 2.47 26.40 -22.31
N THR A 592 1.47 27.11 -22.84
CA THR A 592 1.63 28.52 -23.21
C THR A 592 1.53 29.44 -21.99
N ALA A 593 2.05 30.66 -22.11
CA ALA A 593 1.86 31.68 -21.09
C ALA A 593 0.39 32.13 -21.00
N ALA A 594 0.02 32.75 -19.87
CA ALA A 594 -1.30 33.36 -19.76
C ALA A 594 -1.49 34.44 -20.85
N VAL A 595 -2.65 34.38 -21.50
CA VAL A 595 -3.02 35.24 -22.65
C VAL A 595 -3.39 36.65 -22.17
N ASP A 596 -4.05 36.73 -21.03
CA ASP A 596 -4.51 37.97 -20.40
C ASP A 596 -4.63 37.79 -18.87
N ALA A 597 -5.01 38.87 -18.17
CA ALA A 597 -5.14 38.86 -16.72
C ALA A 597 -6.28 37.97 -16.20
N GLU A 598 -7.35 37.82 -16.98
CA GLU A 598 -8.51 36.99 -16.60
C GLU A 598 -8.13 35.50 -16.67
N HIS A 599 -7.49 35.08 -17.76
CA HIS A 599 -6.89 33.78 -17.90
C HIS A 599 -5.84 33.53 -16.81
N ALA A 600 -4.95 34.49 -16.53
CA ALA A 600 -3.94 34.34 -15.47
C ALA A 600 -4.58 34.09 -14.09
N ALA A 601 -5.65 34.82 -13.75
CA ALA A 601 -6.36 34.65 -12.49
C ALA A 601 -7.07 33.29 -12.41
N ALA A 602 -7.75 32.87 -13.49
CA ALA A 602 -8.41 31.57 -13.56
C ALA A 602 -7.40 30.41 -13.48
N ALA A 603 -6.29 30.51 -14.22
CA ALA A 603 -5.20 29.54 -14.19
C ALA A 603 -4.59 29.43 -12.78
N HIS A 604 -4.32 30.57 -12.13
CA HIS A 604 -3.81 30.58 -10.75
C HIS A 604 -4.77 29.89 -9.78
N LYS A 605 -6.07 30.16 -9.87
CA LYS A 605 -7.09 29.52 -9.01
C LYS A 605 -7.13 28.02 -9.23
N VAL A 606 -7.13 27.55 -10.48
CA VAL A 606 -7.10 26.11 -10.80
C VAL A 606 -5.83 25.44 -10.28
N LEU A 607 -4.66 25.97 -10.61
CA LEU A 607 -3.36 25.38 -10.25
C LEU A 607 -3.14 25.38 -8.72
N GLY A 608 -3.65 26.42 -8.04
CA GLY A 608 -3.56 26.59 -6.60
C GLY A 608 -4.54 25.73 -5.79
N THR A 609 -5.59 25.18 -6.39
CA THR A 609 -6.67 24.47 -5.68
C THR A 609 -6.56 22.95 -5.85
N PRO A 610 -6.13 22.18 -4.83
CA PRO A 610 -6.04 20.72 -4.90
C PRO A 610 -7.37 20.06 -5.30
N ASP A 611 -8.47 20.52 -4.70
CA ASP A 611 -9.83 19.98 -4.90
C ASP A 611 -10.30 20.04 -6.36
N ALA A 612 -9.77 20.93 -7.21
CA ALA A 612 -10.10 20.97 -8.63
C ALA A 612 -9.71 19.65 -9.34
N HIS A 613 -8.62 19.01 -8.90
CA HIS A 613 -8.20 17.70 -9.40
C HIS A 613 -9.11 16.58 -8.96
N LEU A 614 -9.64 16.65 -7.74
CA LEU A 614 -10.63 15.69 -7.26
C LEU A 614 -11.96 15.82 -7.99
N VAL A 615 -12.45 17.04 -8.25
CA VAL A 615 -13.68 17.20 -9.02
C VAL A 615 -13.52 16.61 -10.43
N LEU A 616 -12.33 16.69 -11.03
CA LEU A 616 -12.01 15.96 -12.27
C LEU A 616 -12.06 14.44 -12.11
N ALA A 617 -11.45 13.89 -11.05
CA ALA A 617 -11.26 12.46 -10.89
C ALA A 617 -12.51 11.72 -10.37
N ILE A 618 -13.19 12.29 -9.38
CA ILE A 618 -14.31 11.67 -8.65
C ILE A 618 -15.63 12.47 -8.72
N GLY A 619 -15.59 13.73 -9.13
CA GLY A 619 -16.77 14.61 -9.16
C GLY A 619 -17.25 14.99 -7.76
N GLY A 620 -18.57 15.14 -7.61
CA GLY A 620 -19.22 15.46 -6.33
C GLY A 620 -19.34 16.96 -6.02
N ASP A 621 -20.29 17.31 -5.16
CA ASP A 621 -20.62 18.71 -4.86
C ASP A 621 -20.03 19.22 -3.53
N HIS A 622 -19.42 18.32 -2.75
CA HIS A 622 -18.82 18.64 -1.44
C HIS A 622 -17.45 19.33 -1.56
N LEU A 623 -16.82 19.27 -2.74
CA LEU A 623 -15.53 19.88 -3.05
C LEU A 623 -15.71 21.34 -3.48
N THR A 624 -16.20 22.19 -2.57
CA THR A 624 -16.64 23.55 -2.89
C THR A 624 -15.55 24.38 -3.55
N ASP A 625 -14.33 24.32 -3.02
CA ASP A 625 -13.19 25.09 -3.51
C ASP A 625 -12.79 24.62 -4.92
N GLY A 626 -12.82 23.31 -5.15
CA GLY A 626 -12.57 22.70 -6.47
C GLY A 626 -13.61 23.09 -7.51
N ILE A 627 -14.89 23.13 -7.13
CA ILE A 627 -15.99 23.55 -8.00
C ILE A 627 -15.86 25.04 -8.34
N GLU A 628 -15.54 25.88 -7.35
CA GLU A 628 -15.30 27.29 -7.61
C GLU A 628 -14.11 27.53 -8.54
N ALA A 629 -13.05 26.74 -8.42
CA ALA A 629 -11.91 26.80 -9.32
C ALA A 629 -12.27 26.39 -10.75
N ILE A 630 -13.08 25.33 -10.91
CA ILE A 630 -13.60 24.91 -12.21
C ILE A 630 -14.54 25.97 -12.79
N GLN A 631 -15.38 26.60 -11.97
CA GLN A 631 -16.26 27.67 -12.43
C GLN A 631 -15.46 28.87 -12.95
N ALA A 632 -14.40 29.29 -12.24
CA ALA A 632 -13.50 30.33 -12.71
C ALA A 632 -12.84 29.97 -14.06
N ALA A 633 -12.51 28.70 -14.27
CA ALA A 633 -12.00 28.22 -15.55
C ALA A 633 -13.07 28.22 -16.67
N LEU A 634 -14.33 27.95 -16.34
CA LEU A 634 -15.46 28.00 -17.29
C LEU A 634 -15.87 29.43 -17.67
N ASP A 635 -15.61 30.39 -16.79
CA ASP A 635 -15.85 31.81 -17.03
C ASP A 635 -14.78 32.40 -17.96
N SER A 636 -13.53 31.90 -17.90
CA SER A 636 -12.46 32.26 -18.83
C SER A 636 -12.68 31.68 -20.24
N PRO A 637 -12.74 32.50 -21.31
CA PRO A 637 -12.88 32.00 -22.68
C PRO A 637 -11.75 31.06 -23.11
N VAL A 638 -10.55 31.23 -22.55
CA VAL A 638 -9.35 30.44 -22.88
C VAL A 638 -9.42 29.04 -22.24
N LEU A 639 -9.86 28.95 -20.98
CA LEU A 639 -9.88 27.68 -20.24
C LEU A 639 -11.19 26.91 -20.39
N ARG A 640 -12.30 27.60 -20.70
CA ARG A 640 -13.63 26.99 -20.84
C ARG A 640 -13.65 25.73 -21.72
N PRO A 641 -13.02 25.71 -22.92
CA PRO A 641 -13.01 24.52 -23.77
C PRO A 641 -12.41 23.28 -23.10
N HIS A 642 -11.47 23.46 -22.17
CA HIS A 642 -10.74 22.38 -21.52
C HIS A 642 -11.44 21.83 -20.28
N PHE A 643 -12.31 22.62 -19.64
CA PHE A 643 -13.04 22.28 -18.41
C PHE A 643 -14.51 21.89 -18.63
N ALA A 644 -15.12 22.26 -19.75
CA ALA A 644 -16.52 21.98 -20.03
C ALA A 644 -16.89 20.49 -19.89
N ALA A 645 -16.03 19.58 -20.35
CA ALA A 645 -16.24 18.14 -20.23
C ALA A 645 -16.22 17.65 -18.77
N ILE A 646 -15.43 18.30 -17.90
CA ILE A 646 -15.31 17.96 -16.48
C ILE A 646 -16.61 18.32 -15.76
N GLU A 647 -17.06 19.56 -15.92
CA GLU A 647 -18.30 20.03 -15.29
C GLU A 647 -19.53 19.33 -15.87
N CYS A 648 -19.54 19.02 -17.17
CA CYS A 648 -20.59 18.21 -17.80
C CYS A 648 -20.75 16.86 -17.08
N LYS A 649 -19.65 16.11 -16.90
CA LYS A 649 -19.67 14.82 -16.17
C LYS A 649 -20.18 14.98 -14.73
N ARG A 650 -19.84 16.07 -14.03
CA ARG A 650 -20.30 16.33 -12.65
C ARG A 650 -21.79 16.60 -12.58
N ARG A 651 -22.31 17.46 -13.47
CA ARG A 651 -23.74 17.83 -13.55
C ARG A 651 -24.61 16.67 -14.01
N ALA A 652 -24.10 15.86 -14.94
CA ALA A 652 -24.80 14.69 -15.46
C ALA A 652 -24.88 13.52 -14.45
N ARG A 653 -24.13 13.58 -13.35
CA ARG A 653 -24.21 12.63 -12.23
C ARG A 653 -25.05 13.21 -11.08
N GLY A 654 -25.75 12.36 -10.33
CA GLY A 654 -26.37 12.75 -9.06
C GLY A 654 -25.32 12.94 -7.97
N PHE A 655 -25.67 13.62 -6.87
CA PHE A 655 -24.81 13.73 -5.69
C PHE A 655 -25.62 14.04 -4.43
N MET A 656 -25.55 13.19 -3.39
CA MET A 656 -26.42 13.23 -2.21
C MET A 656 -27.89 13.63 -2.54
N LYS A 657 -28.44 14.72 -2.00
CA LYS A 657 -29.84 15.07 -2.30
C LYS A 657 -30.06 15.64 -3.71
N ARG A 658 -29.00 15.88 -4.50
CA ARG A 658 -29.07 16.47 -5.84
C ARG A 658 -29.27 15.40 -6.91
N LYS A 659 -30.30 15.59 -7.73
CA LYS A 659 -30.54 14.78 -8.94
C LYS A 659 -29.59 15.18 -10.09
N PRO A 660 -29.30 14.27 -11.05
CA PRO A 660 -28.65 14.63 -12.31
C PRO A 660 -29.36 15.81 -12.99
N ASP A 661 -28.58 16.77 -13.50
CA ASP A 661 -29.09 17.90 -14.31
C ASP A 661 -28.57 17.77 -15.74
N ILE A 662 -29.24 16.91 -16.51
CA ILE A 662 -28.84 16.57 -17.89
C ILE A 662 -28.89 17.79 -18.80
N LYS A 663 -29.90 18.65 -18.63
CA LYS A 663 -30.06 19.84 -19.46
C LYS A 663 -28.93 20.84 -19.23
N ALA A 664 -28.55 21.10 -17.98
CA ALA A 664 -27.42 21.96 -17.69
C ALA A 664 -26.08 21.32 -18.11
N ALA A 665 -25.96 19.99 -17.99
CA ALA A 665 -24.76 19.26 -18.41
C ALA A 665 -24.53 19.36 -19.93
N GLU A 666 -25.57 19.16 -20.74
CA GLU A 666 -25.49 19.26 -22.20
C GLU A 666 -25.15 20.68 -22.66
N ALA A 667 -25.70 21.70 -21.99
CA ALA A 667 -25.47 23.11 -22.33
C ALA A 667 -24.01 23.56 -22.17
N LEU A 668 -23.17 22.79 -21.47
CA LEU A 668 -21.74 23.07 -21.32
C LEU A 668 -20.92 22.66 -22.56
N LEU A 669 -21.41 21.70 -23.33
CA LEU A 669 -20.66 21.14 -24.46
C LEU A 669 -20.84 21.99 -25.72
N SER A 670 -19.74 22.17 -26.46
CA SER A 670 -19.70 22.90 -27.72
C SER A 670 -18.77 22.21 -28.71
N LYS A 671 -18.78 22.63 -29.98
CA LYS A 671 -17.86 22.08 -31.01
C LYS A 671 -16.38 22.28 -30.65
N GLY A 672 -16.05 23.29 -29.83
CA GLY A 672 -14.68 23.56 -29.38
C GLY A 672 -14.27 22.81 -28.11
N THR A 673 -15.16 22.05 -27.47
CA THR A 673 -14.86 21.38 -26.21
C THR A 673 -13.80 20.29 -26.41
N VAL A 674 -12.72 20.36 -25.63
CA VAL A 674 -11.58 19.45 -25.71
C VAL A 674 -11.86 18.20 -24.88
N MET A 675 -11.94 17.04 -25.54
CA MET A 675 -12.24 15.75 -24.93
C MET A 675 -11.41 14.64 -25.53
N SER A 676 -10.90 13.75 -24.67
CA SER A 676 -10.37 12.45 -25.12
C SER A 676 -11.47 11.51 -25.58
N ALA A 677 -11.12 10.42 -26.29
CA ALA A 677 -12.08 9.39 -26.70
C ALA A 677 -12.85 8.80 -25.50
N ASP A 678 -12.13 8.45 -24.42
CA ASP A 678 -12.70 7.92 -23.17
C ASP A 678 -13.69 8.90 -22.52
N GLU A 679 -13.42 10.21 -22.57
CA GLU A 679 -14.35 11.22 -22.05
C GLU A 679 -15.61 11.36 -22.91
N GLN A 680 -15.49 11.31 -24.23
CA GLN A 680 -16.64 11.35 -25.14
C GLN A 680 -17.56 10.15 -24.89
N GLU A 681 -17.00 8.94 -24.76
CA GLU A 681 -17.76 7.75 -24.47
C GLU A 681 -18.43 7.81 -23.09
N SER A 682 -17.69 8.27 -22.07
CA SER A 682 -18.22 8.41 -20.71
C SER A 682 -19.37 9.42 -20.62
N ILE A 683 -19.25 10.57 -21.31
CA ILE A 683 -20.30 11.59 -21.35
C ILE A 683 -21.53 11.06 -22.09
N ALA A 684 -21.36 10.39 -23.23
CA ALA A 684 -22.48 9.81 -23.97
C ALA A 684 -23.29 8.81 -23.12
N ARG A 685 -22.61 7.99 -22.31
CA ARG A 685 -23.27 7.10 -21.34
C ARG A 685 -24.04 7.85 -20.27
N LEU A 686 -23.43 8.86 -19.64
CA LEU A 686 -24.08 9.62 -18.57
C LEU A 686 -25.34 10.37 -19.04
N LEU A 687 -25.29 10.96 -20.24
CA LEU A 687 -26.42 11.68 -20.81
C LEU A 687 -27.56 10.73 -21.22
N SER A 688 -27.23 9.52 -21.68
CA SER A 688 -28.25 8.50 -22.01
C SER A 688 -28.89 7.89 -20.76
N ASP A 689 -28.13 7.51 -19.75
CA ASP A 689 -28.64 6.92 -18.50
C ASP A 689 -29.53 7.92 -17.71
N GLY A 690 -29.17 9.20 -17.69
CA GLY A 690 -29.96 10.25 -17.04
C GLY A 690 -31.26 10.62 -17.74
N SER A 691 -31.44 10.21 -19.00
CA SER A 691 -32.67 10.43 -19.79
C SER A 691 -33.76 9.36 -19.56
N GLY A 692 -33.47 8.31 -18.77
CA GLY A 692 -34.40 7.22 -18.49
C GLY A 692 -34.45 6.12 -19.55
N ALA A 693 -33.54 6.11 -20.52
CA ALA A 693 -33.46 5.07 -21.54
C ALA A 693 -32.32 4.08 -21.23
N LEU A 694 -32.64 2.96 -20.59
CA LEU A 694 -31.74 1.81 -20.47
C LEU A 694 -31.42 1.26 -21.88
N ALA A 695 -30.32 1.69 -22.47
CA ALA A 695 -29.78 1.08 -23.68
C ALA A 695 -29.11 -0.25 -23.30
N ARG A 696 -29.72 -1.37 -23.70
CA ARG A 696 -29.12 -2.71 -23.67
C ARG A 696 -27.73 -2.65 -24.32
N ARG A 697 -26.70 -3.11 -23.59
CA ARG A 697 -25.37 -3.43 -24.15
C ARG A 697 -25.54 -4.19 -25.49
N PRO A 698 -24.90 -3.77 -26.60
CA PRO A 698 -24.75 -4.68 -27.72
C PRO A 698 -23.85 -5.83 -27.24
N LYS A 699 -24.38 -7.06 -27.26
CA LYS A 699 -23.57 -8.27 -27.04
C LYS A 699 -22.42 -8.24 -28.04
N ALA A 700 -21.18 -8.35 -27.56
CA ALA A 700 -20.04 -8.69 -28.41
C ALA A 700 -20.43 -9.93 -29.22
N LYS A 701 -20.42 -9.81 -30.55
CA LYS A 701 -20.62 -10.98 -31.41
C LYS A 701 -19.40 -11.89 -31.22
N PRO A 702 -19.59 -13.18 -30.88
CA PRO A 702 -18.47 -14.12 -30.92
C PRO A 702 -17.92 -14.15 -32.35
N ALA A 703 -16.60 -13.96 -32.48
CA ALA A 703 -15.91 -14.13 -33.74
C ALA A 703 -16.19 -15.55 -34.24
N ARG A 704 -16.83 -15.67 -35.41
CA ARG A 704 -16.95 -16.94 -36.11
C ARG A 704 -15.55 -17.33 -36.56
N LEU A 705 -15.05 -18.47 -36.08
CA LEU A 705 -13.95 -19.18 -36.74
C LEU A 705 -14.35 -19.41 -38.21
N ALA A 706 -13.66 -18.74 -39.12
CA ALA A 706 -13.62 -19.15 -40.51
C ALA A 706 -12.68 -20.35 -40.59
N SER A 707 -13.25 -21.54 -40.81
CA SER A 707 -12.49 -22.72 -41.19
C SER A 707 -11.79 -22.47 -42.53
N ALA A 708 -10.46 -22.39 -42.53
CA ALA A 708 -9.67 -22.37 -43.75
C ALA A 708 -9.56 -23.80 -44.32
N LYS A 709 -9.78 -23.91 -45.63
CA LYS A 709 -9.25 -24.98 -46.48
C LYS A 709 -7.81 -24.67 -46.83
#